data_AF-A0A1G5ENH1-F1
#
_entry.id   AF-A0A1G5ENH1-F1
#
_cell.length_a   1.000
_cell.length_b   1.000
_cell.length_c   1.000
_cell.angle_alpha   90.00
_cell.angle_beta   90.00
_cell.angle_gamma   90.00
#
_symmetry.space_group_name_H-M   'P 1'
#
loop_
_entity.id
_entity.type
_entity.pdbx_description
1 polymer ?
#
loop_
_entity_poly.entity_id
_entity_poly.type
_entity_poly.pdbx_seq_one_letter_code
_entity_poly.pdbx_strand_id
1 'polypeptide(L)'
;MSSAFQSRHIGTDAAAQAEMLRVLGRDSVEALVDTAVPDAIHVAAGESIIPPAATEAEALAELRDLASQNRAARAMIGLGYYDTLTPSVIQRNVLENPSWYTAYTPYQPEISQGRLEALINFQTMVTDLTGLATANASMLDESTAVVEGMLVARRASKSASDVFLVDADAMPQTKALLHHRAAAVGVEIVETDFSEVPDAFGAFVQYPGATGRVWDPSEVIAAVQAQRGLVVVAADLLALTLLRSPGSMGADVAVGTTQRFGVPMGFGGPHAGYMAVRAGLERQLPGRLVGVSMDAAGQPAYRLSLQTREQHIRREKATSNICTAQVLLAVMAAMYAVYHGPDGLRRIAEETTAKASLLRDWLIGSGADVMHEAFFDTLVVRTPGRAEDTVADARRRGYQLWFRDSDSVGISVDETTTVADLQAVASVFGVDSSKVFVPLRDRNAHLPESLRRTDEYLTHPVFNTHRSETAMMRYLKQLADRDYALDRGMIPLGSCTMKLNAATEMAAVSWPEFARVHPFAPAEDVAGYLVMIEQLEAWLAEVTGYDAVSLQPNAGSQGELAGLLAIRGYHHSRGDLHRDVCLIPSSAHGTNAASAVLAGMRVVVVACDEAGNVDLSDLRAKVETHADSLAALMITYPSTHGVYEHDVMDITGAVHEAGGQVYVDGANLNALLGFARFGDLGGDVSHLNLHKTFAIPHGGGGPGVGPVAAKAHLAPFLPSHPMAQRAEHAGGHVFDGGPVSAAPYGSASILPISWAYVRMMGADGLRQATAAAVLAANYVARRLEGHYPVLYAGEGGLVAHECILDLRPLKEATGITVDDVAKRLIDYGFHAPTMSFPVAGTLMVEPTESEDLAELDRFVEAMIAIRGEADAVAAGEWPANDNPLVNAPHSAASVITSEWAHPYPRETAVYPVPGIVRTKYWPPVRRIDNAYGDRNLVCACPPIEAFA
;
A
#
# COMPACT_ATOMS: atom_id res chain seq x y z
N MET A 1 21.53 -10.76 -30.93
CA MET A 1 20.76 -9.52 -30.82
C MET A 1 19.77 -9.72 -29.69
N SER A 2 19.84 -8.90 -28.64
CA SER A 2 18.86 -8.97 -27.55
C SER A 2 17.49 -8.54 -28.08
N SER A 3 16.40 -9.21 -27.69
CA SER A 3 15.04 -8.78 -28.03
C SER A 3 14.70 -7.51 -27.24
N ALA A 4 13.97 -6.56 -27.84
CA ALA A 4 13.49 -5.37 -27.14
C ALA A 4 12.51 -5.76 -26.00
N PHE A 5 12.61 -5.11 -24.85
CA PHE A 5 11.78 -5.40 -23.67
C PHE A 5 10.28 -5.22 -23.96
N GLN A 6 9.92 -4.27 -24.81
CA GLN A 6 8.55 -4.04 -25.29
C GLN A 6 7.88 -5.33 -25.81
N SER A 7 8.62 -6.18 -26.53
CA SER A 7 8.13 -7.47 -27.06
C SER A 7 7.92 -8.57 -26.00
N ARG A 8 8.32 -8.29 -24.76
CA ARG A 8 8.06 -9.13 -23.57
C ARG A 8 6.96 -8.55 -22.70
N HIS A 9 6.88 -7.22 -22.63
CA HIS A 9 5.90 -6.51 -21.81
C HIS A 9 4.52 -6.43 -22.45
N ILE A 10 4.46 -6.25 -23.78
CA ILE A 10 3.21 -6.22 -24.54
C ILE A 10 2.89 -7.64 -25.01
N GLY A 11 1.76 -8.18 -24.58
CA GLY A 11 1.37 -9.58 -24.83
C GLY A 11 0.93 -9.83 -26.28
N THR A 12 0.49 -8.79 -26.98
CA THR A 12 0.00 -8.90 -28.37
C THR A 12 1.09 -8.52 -29.37
N ASP A 13 1.44 -9.46 -30.25
CA ASP A 13 2.32 -9.17 -31.39
C ASP A 13 1.56 -8.49 -32.55
N ALA A 14 2.28 -8.11 -33.61
CA ALA A 14 1.68 -7.42 -34.75
C ALA A 14 0.57 -8.24 -35.45
N ALA A 15 0.65 -9.57 -35.43
CA ALA A 15 -0.37 -10.42 -36.06
C ALA A 15 -1.64 -10.48 -35.19
N ALA A 16 -1.48 -10.61 -33.87
CA ALA A 16 -2.57 -10.52 -32.91
C ALA A 16 -3.27 -9.15 -32.98
N GLN A 17 -2.50 -8.06 -32.99
CA GLN A 17 -3.07 -6.70 -33.09
C GLN A 17 -3.84 -6.50 -34.40
N ALA A 18 -3.34 -7.01 -35.54
CA ALA A 18 -4.05 -6.95 -36.81
C ALA A 18 -5.40 -7.69 -36.78
N GLU A 19 -5.47 -8.85 -36.10
CA GLU A 19 -6.72 -9.59 -35.92
C GLU A 19 -7.71 -8.83 -35.04
N MET A 20 -7.24 -8.25 -33.92
CA MET A 20 -8.06 -7.44 -33.03
C MET A 20 -8.62 -6.21 -33.76
N LEU A 21 -7.78 -5.52 -34.54
CA LEU A 21 -8.18 -4.37 -35.36
C LEU A 21 -9.21 -4.75 -36.43
N ARG A 22 -9.09 -5.94 -37.04
CA ARG A 22 -10.09 -6.47 -37.99
C ARG A 22 -11.45 -6.67 -37.34
N VAL A 23 -11.50 -7.15 -36.09
CA VAL A 23 -12.75 -7.27 -35.31
C VAL A 23 -13.36 -5.90 -35.01
N LEU A 24 -12.52 -4.89 -34.75
CA LEU A 24 -12.94 -3.52 -34.48
C LEU A 24 -13.27 -2.71 -35.75
N GLY A 25 -12.89 -3.20 -36.92
CA GLY A 25 -13.03 -2.48 -38.20
C GLY A 25 -12.13 -1.24 -38.28
N ARG A 26 -10.89 -1.33 -37.78
CA ARG A 26 -9.91 -0.22 -37.75
C ARG A 26 -8.65 -0.58 -38.53
N ASP A 27 -7.98 0.44 -39.07
CA ASP A 27 -6.82 0.25 -39.95
C ASP A 27 -5.48 0.11 -39.21
N SER A 28 -5.34 0.72 -38.03
CA SER A 28 -4.14 0.69 -37.19
C SER A 28 -4.47 0.94 -35.72
N VAL A 29 -3.56 0.60 -34.82
CA VAL A 29 -3.69 0.84 -33.37
C VAL A 29 -3.66 2.34 -33.09
N GLU A 30 -2.78 3.07 -33.77
CA GLU A 30 -2.70 4.53 -33.67
C GLU A 30 -4.02 5.18 -34.07
N ALA A 31 -4.60 4.78 -35.22
CA ALA A 31 -5.90 5.33 -35.65
C ALA A 31 -7.05 5.01 -34.68
N LEU A 32 -7.00 3.88 -33.98
CA LEU A 32 -7.95 3.55 -32.92
C LEU A 32 -7.82 4.54 -31.75
N VAL A 33 -6.61 4.75 -31.25
CA VAL A 33 -6.36 5.65 -30.10
C VAL A 33 -6.64 7.10 -30.48
N ASP A 34 -6.21 7.55 -31.65
CA ASP A 34 -6.46 8.91 -32.15
C ASP A 34 -7.97 9.19 -32.30
N THR A 35 -8.77 8.17 -32.61
CA THR A 35 -10.25 8.31 -32.62
C THR A 35 -10.84 8.32 -31.20
N ALA A 36 -10.25 7.57 -30.27
CA ALA A 36 -10.80 7.43 -28.92
C ALA A 36 -10.47 8.63 -28.02
N VAL A 37 -9.23 9.14 -28.11
CA VAL A 37 -8.76 10.29 -27.33
C VAL A 37 -9.21 11.58 -28.02
N PRO A 38 -9.85 12.54 -27.34
CA PRO A 38 -10.29 13.80 -27.95
C PRO A 38 -9.14 14.62 -28.54
N ASP A 39 -9.32 15.13 -29.78
CA ASP A 39 -8.33 15.97 -30.49
C ASP A 39 -7.81 17.15 -29.66
N ALA A 40 -8.66 17.73 -28.81
CA ALA A 40 -8.34 18.91 -28.01
C ALA A 40 -7.23 18.69 -26.96
N ILE A 41 -6.94 17.43 -26.60
CA ILE A 41 -5.96 17.06 -25.57
C ILE A 41 -4.78 16.26 -26.13
N HIS A 42 -4.70 16.09 -27.45
CA HIS A 42 -3.61 15.35 -28.07
C HIS A 42 -2.27 16.05 -27.86
N VAL A 43 -1.27 15.25 -27.50
CA VAL A 43 0.11 15.69 -27.41
C VAL A 43 0.85 15.32 -28.70
N ALA A 44 1.50 16.31 -29.29
CA ALA A 44 2.35 16.09 -30.46
C ALA A 44 3.61 15.31 -30.07
N ALA A 45 4.03 14.39 -30.92
CA ALA A 45 5.32 13.71 -30.77
C ALA A 45 6.47 14.74 -30.79
N GLY A 46 7.33 14.70 -29.78
CA GLY A 46 8.46 15.61 -29.60
C GLY A 46 9.70 14.89 -29.06
N GLU A 47 10.79 15.66 -28.88
CA GLU A 47 11.99 15.14 -28.21
C GLU A 47 11.66 14.86 -26.72
N SER A 48 12.02 13.67 -26.26
CA SER A 48 11.81 13.21 -24.88
C SER A 48 13.12 13.27 -24.09
N ILE A 49 13.06 13.62 -22.80
CA ILE A 49 14.19 13.51 -21.87
C ILE A 49 14.36 12.07 -21.37
N ILE A 50 13.36 11.21 -21.58
CA ILE A 50 13.48 9.77 -21.35
C ILE A 50 14.45 9.20 -22.39
N PRO A 51 15.55 8.55 -21.97
CA PRO A 51 16.49 7.98 -22.91
C PRO A 51 15.85 6.93 -23.84
N PRO A 52 16.42 6.68 -25.03
CA PRO A 52 16.02 5.56 -25.88
C PRO A 52 16.02 4.25 -25.10
N ALA A 53 15.02 3.40 -25.35
CA ALA A 53 14.80 2.13 -24.63
C ALA A 53 16.08 1.31 -24.44
N ALA A 54 16.37 0.93 -23.19
CA ALA A 54 17.44 0.00 -22.87
C ALA A 54 17.01 -1.45 -23.16
N THR A 55 17.98 -2.32 -23.40
CA THR A 55 17.80 -3.75 -23.19
C THR A 55 17.72 -4.07 -21.69
N GLU A 56 17.14 -5.23 -21.35
CA GLU A 56 17.09 -5.73 -19.98
C GLU A 56 18.48 -5.79 -19.31
N ALA A 57 19.51 -6.19 -20.08
CA ALA A 57 20.88 -6.27 -19.59
C ALA A 57 21.50 -4.89 -19.30
N GLU A 58 21.21 -3.90 -20.15
CA GLU A 58 21.69 -2.52 -19.96
C GLU A 58 21.01 -1.88 -18.75
N ALA A 59 19.69 -2.02 -18.60
CA ALA A 59 18.97 -1.48 -17.44
C ALA A 59 19.50 -2.06 -16.11
N LEU A 60 19.79 -3.36 -16.05
CA LEU A 60 20.40 -3.97 -14.87
C LEU A 60 21.83 -3.48 -14.62
N ALA A 61 22.62 -3.28 -15.66
CA ALA A 61 23.98 -2.74 -15.53
C ALA A 61 23.95 -1.29 -14.99
N GLU A 62 23.08 -0.45 -15.54
CA GLU A 62 22.89 0.94 -15.08
C GLU A 62 22.38 0.98 -13.63
N LEU A 63 21.42 0.14 -13.26
CA LEU A 63 20.97 0.02 -11.87
C LEU A 63 22.11 -0.45 -10.95
N ARG A 64 22.99 -1.35 -11.41
CA ARG A 64 24.17 -1.77 -10.63
C ARG A 64 25.16 -0.64 -10.43
N ASP A 65 25.37 0.19 -11.45
CA ASP A 65 26.24 1.36 -11.35
C ASP A 65 25.66 2.39 -10.36
N LEU A 66 24.34 2.63 -10.37
CA LEU A 66 23.66 3.45 -9.37
C LEU A 66 23.77 2.85 -7.97
N ALA A 67 23.44 1.57 -7.82
CA ALA A 67 23.55 0.84 -6.56
C ALA A 67 24.96 0.93 -5.95
N SER A 68 26.01 0.83 -6.78
CA SER A 68 27.41 0.88 -6.32
C SER A 68 27.83 2.23 -5.70
N GLN A 69 27.05 3.29 -5.96
CA GLN A 69 27.26 4.63 -5.39
C GLN A 69 26.60 4.79 -4.02
N ASN A 70 25.76 3.84 -3.61
CA ASN A 70 25.24 3.76 -2.26
C ASN A 70 26.20 2.99 -1.36
N ARG A 71 26.36 3.46 -0.13
CA ARG A 71 27.11 2.78 0.91
C ARG A 71 26.13 2.11 1.87
N ALA A 72 26.00 0.78 1.75
CA ALA A 72 25.31 -0.06 2.73
C ALA A 72 26.14 -0.19 4.03
N ALA A 73 26.38 0.93 4.71
CA ALA A 73 27.11 1.01 5.98
C ALA A 73 26.34 0.32 7.11
N ARG A 74 27.00 0.09 8.25
CA ARG A 74 26.32 -0.39 9.45
C ARG A 74 25.55 0.78 10.09
N ALA A 75 24.26 0.88 9.79
CA ALA A 75 23.41 1.89 10.42
C ALA A 75 23.05 1.49 11.85
N MET A 76 23.25 2.42 12.78
CA MET A 76 22.89 2.33 14.20
C MET A 76 22.16 3.62 14.62
N ILE A 77 21.38 4.18 13.69
CA ILE A 77 20.61 5.43 13.87
C ILE A 77 19.32 5.16 14.66
N GLY A 78 18.63 4.05 14.37
CA GLY A 78 17.36 3.71 15.01
C GLY A 78 16.20 4.52 14.44
N LEU A 79 15.49 5.25 15.30
CA LEU A 79 14.35 6.08 14.90
C LEU A 79 13.24 5.30 14.16
N GLY A 80 12.97 4.06 14.58
CA GLY A 80 11.95 3.20 13.97
C GLY A 80 12.45 2.31 12.83
N TYR A 81 13.72 2.44 12.43
CA TYR A 81 14.35 1.61 11.39
C TYR A 81 15.59 0.92 11.94
N TYR A 82 15.58 -0.41 11.94
CA TYR A 82 16.62 -1.24 12.53
C TYR A 82 17.01 -2.32 11.52
N ASP A 83 18.30 -2.60 11.34
CA ASP A 83 18.70 -3.67 10.42
C ASP A 83 18.22 -5.02 10.97
N THR A 84 17.87 -5.94 10.08
CA THR A 84 17.31 -7.24 10.44
C THR A 84 17.78 -8.30 9.46
N LEU A 85 17.80 -9.55 9.91
CA LEU A 85 18.11 -10.69 9.06
C LEU A 85 16.82 -11.21 8.44
N THR A 86 16.51 -10.80 7.20
CA THR A 86 15.45 -11.43 6.42
C THR A 86 15.80 -12.91 6.19
N PRO A 87 15.01 -13.88 6.70
CA PRO A 87 15.29 -15.29 6.47
C PRO A 87 15.27 -15.60 4.97
N SER A 88 16.33 -16.21 4.45
CA SER A 88 16.48 -16.44 3.01
C SER A 88 15.34 -17.25 2.40
N VAL A 89 14.70 -18.13 3.18
CA VAL A 89 13.51 -18.86 2.77
C VAL A 89 12.30 -17.95 2.54
N ILE A 90 12.13 -16.88 3.33
CA ILE A 90 11.05 -15.89 3.16
C ILE A 90 11.38 -14.96 2.00
N GLN A 91 12.61 -14.46 1.91
CA GLN A 91 13.05 -13.63 0.78
C GLN A 91 12.78 -14.33 -0.56
N ARG A 92 13.29 -15.57 -0.70
CA ARG A 92 13.17 -16.32 -1.96
C ARG A 92 11.74 -16.73 -2.29
N ASN A 93 10.99 -17.21 -1.30
CA ASN A 93 9.70 -17.88 -1.55
C ASN A 93 8.48 -16.96 -1.34
N VAL A 94 8.67 -15.70 -0.90
CA VAL A 94 7.63 -14.67 -0.78
C VAL A 94 8.00 -13.42 -1.57
N LEU A 95 9.06 -12.70 -1.20
CA LEU A 95 9.43 -11.42 -1.84
C LEU A 95 9.81 -11.59 -3.32
N GLU A 96 10.56 -12.66 -3.63
CA GLU A 96 11.05 -12.96 -4.99
C GLU A 96 10.17 -14.00 -5.72
N ASN A 97 8.94 -14.23 -5.24
CA ASN A 97 8.02 -15.23 -5.79
C ASN A 97 6.74 -14.59 -6.37
N PRO A 98 6.51 -14.64 -7.70
CA PRO A 98 5.36 -13.98 -8.33
C PRO A 98 4.00 -14.50 -7.85
N SER A 99 3.92 -15.73 -7.36
CA SER A 99 2.67 -16.27 -6.77
C SER A 99 2.22 -15.49 -5.53
N TRP A 100 3.11 -14.73 -4.89
CA TRP A 100 2.80 -13.91 -3.71
C TRP A 100 2.63 -12.42 -4.02
N TYR A 101 3.41 -11.87 -4.97
CA TYR A 101 3.44 -10.44 -5.20
C TYR A 101 2.56 -9.96 -6.37
N THR A 102 2.11 -10.83 -7.28
CA THR A 102 1.36 -10.38 -8.48
C THR A 102 -0.14 -10.25 -8.28
N ALA A 103 -0.73 -10.98 -7.33
CA ALA A 103 -2.15 -10.82 -7.00
C ALA A 103 -2.39 -9.45 -6.31
N TYR A 104 -3.64 -9.00 -6.27
CA TYR A 104 -4.03 -7.79 -5.53
C TYR A 104 -4.93 -8.11 -4.33
N THR A 105 -5.58 -7.07 -3.81
CA THR A 105 -6.49 -7.13 -2.65
C THR A 105 -7.41 -8.36 -2.75
N PRO A 106 -7.60 -9.14 -1.67
CA PRO A 106 -8.37 -10.39 -1.69
C PRO A 106 -9.90 -10.15 -1.77
N TYR A 107 -10.37 -9.47 -2.82
CA TYR A 107 -11.79 -9.22 -3.10
C TYR A 107 -12.56 -10.50 -3.42
N GLN A 108 -11.89 -11.50 -4.01
CA GLN A 108 -12.42 -12.85 -4.25
C GLN A 108 -11.83 -13.82 -3.21
N PRO A 109 -12.41 -13.91 -2.00
CA PRO A 109 -11.78 -14.63 -0.89
C PRO A 109 -11.64 -16.13 -1.14
N GLU A 110 -12.51 -16.73 -1.96
CA GLU A 110 -12.47 -18.16 -2.29
C GLU A 110 -11.22 -18.58 -3.06
N ILE A 111 -10.53 -17.63 -3.70
CA ILE A 111 -9.25 -17.82 -4.42
C ILE A 111 -8.11 -17.01 -3.82
N SER A 112 -8.24 -16.66 -2.54
CA SER A 112 -7.31 -15.80 -1.80
C SER A 112 -7.07 -16.28 -0.36
N GLN A 113 -7.40 -17.55 -0.05
CA GLN A 113 -7.33 -18.06 1.32
C GLN A 113 -5.90 -18.12 1.87
N GLY A 114 -4.90 -18.25 1.01
CA GLY A 114 -3.50 -18.26 1.38
C GLY A 114 -3.04 -16.94 2.00
N ARG A 115 -3.17 -15.83 1.25
CA ARG A 115 -2.81 -14.51 1.79
C ARG A 115 -3.74 -14.04 2.89
N LEU A 116 -5.02 -14.42 2.87
CA LEU A 116 -5.94 -14.14 3.97
C LEU A 116 -5.52 -14.86 5.27
N GLU A 117 -5.07 -16.11 5.20
CA GLU A 117 -4.51 -16.82 6.36
C GLU A 117 -3.23 -16.15 6.86
N ALA A 118 -2.31 -15.77 5.95
CA ALA A 118 -1.09 -15.07 6.32
C ALA A 118 -1.37 -13.72 7.00
N LEU A 119 -2.42 -12.99 6.57
CA LEU A 119 -2.86 -11.76 7.20
C LEU A 119 -3.56 -11.99 8.55
N ILE A 120 -4.27 -13.11 8.74
CA ILE A 120 -4.74 -13.48 10.08
C ILE A 120 -3.59 -13.84 11.02
N ASN A 121 -2.53 -14.47 10.52
CA ASN A 121 -1.30 -14.67 11.30
C ASN A 121 -0.68 -13.34 11.69
N PHE A 122 -0.63 -12.36 10.77
CA PHE A 122 -0.18 -11.00 11.07
C PHE A 122 -1.03 -10.35 12.17
N GLN A 123 -2.35 -10.36 12.04
CA GLN A 123 -3.25 -9.77 13.03
C GLN A 123 -3.09 -10.42 14.40
N THR A 124 -3.03 -11.76 14.45
CA THR A 124 -2.83 -12.54 15.69
C THR A 124 -1.50 -12.22 16.34
N MET A 125 -0.43 -12.12 15.53
CA MET A 125 0.90 -11.74 16.02
C MET A 125 0.86 -10.35 16.66
N VAL A 126 0.23 -9.38 16.01
CA VAL A 126 0.12 -8.01 16.54
C VAL A 126 -0.74 -7.99 17.81
N THR A 127 -1.90 -8.64 17.84
CA THR A 127 -2.77 -8.68 19.03
C THR A 127 -2.09 -9.34 20.22
N ASP A 128 -1.41 -10.47 20.00
CA ASP A 128 -0.69 -11.17 21.06
C ASP A 128 0.44 -10.31 21.61
N LEU A 129 1.26 -9.68 20.75
CA LEU A 129 2.39 -8.88 21.20
C LEU A 129 1.95 -7.59 21.90
N THR A 130 0.90 -6.93 21.39
CA THR A 130 0.38 -5.66 21.93
C THR A 130 -0.58 -5.84 23.11
N GLY A 131 -1.13 -7.04 23.33
CA GLY A 131 -2.12 -7.32 24.36
C GLY A 131 -3.50 -6.68 24.09
N LEU A 132 -3.78 -6.32 22.84
CA LEU A 132 -5.05 -5.70 22.41
C LEU A 132 -5.95 -6.68 21.66
N ALA A 133 -7.22 -6.32 21.47
CA ALA A 133 -8.25 -7.25 21.06
C ALA A 133 -8.33 -7.48 19.54
N THR A 134 -8.02 -6.47 18.72
CA THR A 134 -8.16 -6.57 17.27
C THR A 134 -7.12 -5.73 16.56
N ALA A 135 -6.43 -6.31 15.60
CA ALA A 135 -5.47 -5.62 14.73
C ALA A 135 -5.96 -5.61 13.27
N ASN A 136 -5.57 -4.60 12.51
CA ASN A 136 -5.89 -4.50 11.09
C ASN A 136 -4.87 -5.26 10.20
N ALA A 137 -5.16 -5.35 8.91
CA ALA A 137 -4.33 -6.01 7.91
C ALA A 137 -3.35 -5.03 7.24
N SER A 138 -2.61 -4.32 8.11
CA SER A 138 -1.57 -3.32 7.90
C SER A 138 -2.00 -1.86 7.66
N MET A 139 -1.05 -0.98 7.98
CA MET A 139 -0.98 0.46 7.68
C MET A 139 0.24 0.74 6.79
N LEU A 140 0.39 1.99 6.32
CA LEU A 140 1.43 2.37 5.36
C LEU A 140 2.84 2.45 5.97
N ASP A 141 2.96 3.02 7.16
CA ASP A 141 4.18 3.12 7.98
C ASP A 141 3.80 3.46 9.44
N GLU A 142 4.79 3.59 10.34
CA GLU A 142 4.53 3.92 11.75
C GLU A 142 3.91 5.31 11.93
N SER A 143 4.46 6.35 11.30
CA SER A 143 4.02 7.73 11.53
C SER A 143 2.60 7.98 11.01
N THR A 144 2.22 7.38 9.87
CA THR A 144 0.84 7.38 9.37
C THR A 144 -0.09 6.58 10.28
N ALA A 145 0.35 5.46 10.85
CA ALA A 145 -0.43 4.71 11.83
C ALA A 145 -0.67 5.53 13.12
N VAL A 146 0.31 6.31 13.58
CA VAL A 146 0.16 7.22 14.72
C VAL A 146 -0.87 8.33 14.43
N VAL A 147 -0.81 8.94 13.24
CA VAL A 147 -1.83 9.92 12.83
C VAL A 147 -3.22 9.30 12.78
N GLU A 148 -3.35 8.09 12.25
CA GLU A 148 -4.63 7.40 12.24
C GLU A 148 -5.08 7.03 13.66
N GLY A 149 -4.16 6.74 14.57
CA GLY A 149 -4.45 6.58 16.00
C GLY A 149 -5.04 7.85 16.63
N MET A 150 -4.49 9.02 16.30
CA MET A 150 -5.06 10.33 16.69
C MET A 150 -6.48 10.49 16.13
N LEU A 151 -6.72 10.12 14.87
CA LEU A 151 -8.05 10.22 14.25
C LEU A 151 -9.06 9.21 14.85
N VAL A 152 -8.61 8.00 15.21
CA VAL A 152 -9.42 7.04 15.98
C VAL A 152 -9.79 7.64 17.34
N ALA A 153 -8.82 8.21 18.07
CA ALA A 153 -9.08 8.89 19.34
C ALA A 153 -10.09 10.03 19.15
N ARG A 154 -9.93 10.87 18.11
CA ARG A 154 -10.86 11.97 17.81
C ARG A 154 -12.28 11.49 17.54
N ARG A 155 -12.46 10.38 16.82
CA ARG A 155 -13.79 9.82 16.52
C ARG A 155 -14.45 9.13 17.71
N ALA A 156 -13.66 8.53 18.61
CA ALA A 156 -14.16 7.67 19.68
C ALA A 156 -14.20 8.34 21.07
N SER A 157 -13.41 9.39 21.28
CA SER A 157 -13.34 10.15 22.53
C SER A 157 -14.66 10.84 22.86
N LYS A 158 -14.92 11.01 24.16
CA LYS A 158 -16.08 11.79 24.65
C LYS A 158 -15.65 13.09 25.32
N SER A 159 -14.37 13.44 25.23
CA SER A 159 -13.87 14.76 25.63
C SER A 159 -14.33 15.81 24.62
N ALA A 160 -14.51 17.05 25.10
CA ALA A 160 -14.81 18.21 24.27
C ALA A 160 -13.54 18.99 23.88
N SER A 161 -12.37 18.59 24.37
CA SER A 161 -11.09 19.22 24.05
C SER A 161 -10.70 18.98 22.59
N ASP A 162 -10.03 19.95 21.99
CA ASP A 162 -9.40 19.86 20.67
C ASP A 162 -7.89 19.56 20.75
N VAL A 163 -7.39 19.34 21.97
CA VAL A 163 -5.98 19.06 22.25
C VAL A 163 -5.68 17.56 22.16
N PHE A 164 -4.60 17.22 21.49
CA PHE A 164 -3.97 15.91 21.48
C PHE A 164 -2.54 16.01 22.03
N LEU A 165 -2.25 15.23 23.07
CA LEU A 165 -0.93 15.25 23.72
C LEU A 165 0.05 14.36 22.97
N VAL A 166 1.28 14.83 22.80
CA VAL A 166 2.34 14.09 22.10
C VAL A 166 3.54 13.97 23.03
N ASP A 167 4.05 12.76 23.17
CA ASP A 167 5.30 12.49 23.89
C ASP A 167 6.45 13.34 23.32
N ALA A 168 7.10 14.14 24.16
CA ALA A 168 8.27 14.92 23.77
C ALA A 168 9.41 14.03 23.25
N ASP A 169 9.49 12.78 23.74
CA ASP A 169 10.44 11.74 23.34
C ASP A 169 9.92 10.84 22.20
N ALA A 170 8.87 11.26 21.47
CA ALA A 170 8.47 10.59 20.24
C ALA A 170 9.45 10.82 19.08
N MET A 171 9.41 9.93 18.09
CA MET A 171 10.29 10.00 16.91
C MET A 171 10.11 11.33 16.15
N PRO A 172 11.20 12.02 15.72
CA PRO A 172 11.11 13.33 15.07
C PRO A 172 10.22 13.35 13.82
N GLN A 173 10.32 12.33 12.97
CA GLN A 173 9.49 12.19 11.76
C GLN A 173 8.01 11.98 12.09
N THR A 174 7.70 11.23 13.15
CA THR A 174 6.33 11.01 13.62
C THR A 174 5.72 12.31 14.14
N LYS A 175 6.48 13.11 14.90
CA LYS A 175 6.03 14.43 15.36
C LYS A 175 5.77 15.38 14.19
N ALA A 176 6.69 15.45 13.23
CA ALA A 176 6.53 16.31 12.06
C ALA A 176 5.27 15.98 11.24
N LEU A 177 5.02 14.68 11.02
CA LEU A 177 3.83 14.21 10.30
C LEU A 177 2.55 14.48 11.12
N LEU A 178 2.55 14.21 12.43
CA LEU A 178 1.43 14.54 13.33
C LEU A 178 1.06 16.02 13.26
N HIS A 179 2.03 16.93 13.44
CA HIS A 179 1.81 18.37 13.39
C HIS A 179 1.20 18.80 12.06
N HIS A 180 1.75 18.30 10.94
CA HIS A 180 1.23 18.65 9.61
C HIS A 180 -0.21 18.16 9.39
N ARG A 181 -0.51 16.92 9.78
CA ARG A 181 -1.82 16.30 9.59
C ARG A 181 -2.88 16.86 10.56
N ALA A 182 -2.52 17.12 11.81
CA ALA A 182 -3.38 17.72 12.82
C ALA A 182 -3.84 19.14 12.41
N ALA A 183 -2.92 19.95 11.87
CA ALA A 183 -3.21 21.30 11.40
C ALA A 183 -4.25 21.35 10.25
N ALA A 184 -4.35 20.29 9.44
CA ALA A 184 -5.34 20.20 8.38
C ALA A 184 -6.76 19.94 8.91
N VAL A 185 -6.89 19.22 10.03
CA VAL A 185 -8.18 18.80 10.61
C VAL A 185 -8.56 19.57 11.89
N GLY A 186 -7.83 20.65 12.20
CA GLY A 186 -8.11 21.53 13.33
C GLY A 186 -7.83 20.90 14.70
N VAL A 187 -6.84 20.02 14.81
CA VAL A 187 -6.37 19.46 16.08
C VAL A 187 -5.17 20.25 16.60
N GLU A 188 -5.19 20.62 17.87
CA GLU A 188 -4.07 21.26 18.55
C GLU A 188 -3.13 20.19 19.13
N ILE A 189 -1.85 20.26 18.77
CA ILE A 189 -0.82 19.35 19.30
C ILE A 189 -0.08 20.03 20.46
N VAL A 190 -0.02 19.35 21.60
CA VAL A 190 0.78 19.79 22.76
C VAL A 190 1.83 18.73 23.08
N GLU A 191 3.10 19.06 22.91
CA GLU A 191 4.21 18.20 23.32
C GLU A 191 4.40 18.25 24.84
N THR A 192 4.57 17.09 25.48
CA THR A 192 4.69 16.96 26.94
C THR A 192 5.63 15.83 27.34
N ASP A 193 6.27 15.97 28.50
CA ASP A 193 7.01 14.88 29.16
C ASP A 193 6.12 14.03 30.09
N PHE A 194 4.82 14.34 30.11
CA PHE A 194 3.77 13.77 30.95
C PHE A 194 3.99 13.91 32.46
N SER A 195 4.78 14.89 32.91
CA SER A 195 4.84 15.28 34.32
C SER A 195 3.49 15.80 34.84
N GLU A 196 2.71 16.43 33.95
CA GLU A 196 1.31 16.79 34.13
C GLU A 196 0.51 16.36 32.90
N VAL A 197 -0.77 16.02 33.09
CA VAL A 197 -1.69 15.62 32.02
C VAL A 197 -2.79 16.67 31.88
N PRO A 198 -2.69 17.59 30.90
CA PRO A 198 -3.73 18.59 30.64
C PRO A 198 -4.97 17.99 29.96
N ASP A 199 -6.06 18.77 29.91
CA ASP A 199 -7.32 18.34 29.29
C ASP A 199 -7.16 18.13 27.77
N ALA A 200 -7.44 16.92 27.32
CA ALA A 200 -7.15 16.45 25.98
C ALA A 200 -8.14 15.35 25.59
N PHE A 201 -8.46 15.26 24.28
CA PHE A 201 -9.27 14.15 23.77
C PHE A 201 -8.47 12.87 23.56
N GLY A 202 -7.14 12.96 23.58
CA GLY A 202 -6.27 11.80 23.57
C GLY A 202 -4.81 12.16 23.78
N ALA A 203 -3.98 11.13 23.89
CA ALA A 203 -2.54 11.25 24.02
C ALA A 203 -1.81 10.19 23.20
N PHE A 204 -0.59 10.50 22.80
CA PHE A 204 0.33 9.62 22.10
C PHE A 204 1.61 9.42 22.92
N VAL A 205 1.95 8.16 23.18
CA VAL A 205 3.17 7.73 23.89
C VAL A 205 4.04 6.88 22.97
N GLN A 206 5.35 7.10 22.98
CA GLN A 206 6.32 6.24 22.28
C GLN A 206 6.95 5.25 23.27
N TYR A 207 6.97 3.95 22.95
CA TYR A 207 7.38 2.89 23.86
C TYR A 207 8.18 1.75 23.19
N PRO A 208 9.52 1.71 23.33
CA PRO A 208 10.41 2.69 23.98
C PRO A 208 10.44 4.05 23.27
N GLY A 209 10.82 5.10 23.99
CA GLY A 209 10.98 6.44 23.41
C GLY A 209 12.13 6.54 22.40
N ALA A 210 12.19 7.62 21.62
CA ALA A 210 13.20 7.87 20.59
C ALA A 210 14.63 7.87 21.14
N THR A 211 14.81 8.36 22.37
CA THR A 211 16.09 8.32 23.09
C THR A 211 16.41 6.96 23.73
N GLY A 212 15.55 5.96 23.54
CA GLY A 212 15.64 4.62 24.12
C GLY A 212 15.00 4.48 25.49
N ARG A 213 14.36 5.53 26.02
CA ARG A 213 13.74 5.54 27.35
C ARG A 213 12.67 4.45 27.47
N VAL A 214 12.83 3.57 28.45
CA VAL A 214 11.78 2.65 28.92
C VAL A 214 11.22 3.15 30.24
N TRP A 215 9.92 3.40 30.30
CA TRP A 215 9.20 3.89 31.48
C TRP A 215 7.78 3.33 31.53
N ASP A 216 7.08 3.45 32.67
CA ASP A 216 5.70 2.93 32.84
C ASP A 216 4.66 4.04 32.58
N PRO A 217 3.94 4.02 31.44
CA PRO A 217 2.91 5.01 31.13
C PRO A 217 1.55 4.73 31.75
N SER A 218 1.38 3.70 32.60
CA SER A 218 0.06 3.29 33.11
C SER A 218 -0.69 4.42 33.83
N GLU A 219 0.01 5.26 34.61
CA GLU A 219 -0.63 6.39 35.31
C GLU A 219 -1.09 7.49 34.34
N VAL A 220 -0.30 7.76 33.31
CA VAL A 220 -0.63 8.73 32.25
C VAL A 220 -1.83 8.25 31.44
N ILE A 221 -1.86 6.96 31.11
CA ILE A 221 -3.00 6.32 30.44
C ILE A 221 -4.27 6.50 31.26
N ALA A 222 -4.22 6.16 32.55
CA ALA A 222 -5.37 6.29 33.44
C ALA A 222 -5.84 7.75 33.58
N ALA A 223 -4.92 8.72 33.65
CA ALA A 223 -5.25 10.14 33.75
C ALA A 223 -5.99 10.66 32.50
N VAL A 224 -5.51 10.34 31.29
CA VAL A 224 -6.17 10.72 30.03
C VAL A 224 -7.55 10.06 29.90
N GLN A 225 -7.68 8.80 30.31
CA GLN A 225 -8.96 8.09 30.28
C GLN A 225 -9.96 8.64 31.31
N ALA A 226 -9.50 9.13 32.46
CA ALA A 226 -10.35 9.75 33.48
C ALA A 226 -11.06 11.02 32.97
N GLN A 227 -10.42 11.76 32.06
CA GLN A 227 -11.02 12.89 31.32
C GLN A 227 -11.73 12.47 30.01
N ARG A 228 -12.02 11.16 29.84
CA ARG A 228 -12.73 10.58 28.69
C ARG A 228 -11.97 10.65 27.36
N GLY A 229 -10.65 10.85 27.41
CA GLY A 229 -9.75 10.72 26.27
C GLY A 229 -9.32 9.27 26.01
N LEU A 230 -8.63 9.05 24.89
CA LEU A 230 -8.04 7.75 24.51
C LEU A 230 -6.52 7.86 24.36
N VAL A 231 -5.79 6.80 24.71
CA VAL A 231 -4.32 6.77 24.56
C VAL A 231 -3.86 5.83 23.47
N VAL A 232 -3.01 6.36 22.60
CA VAL A 232 -2.30 5.67 21.52
C VAL A 232 -0.86 5.42 21.96
N VAL A 233 -0.38 4.18 21.86
CA VAL A 233 1.00 3.82 22.16
C VAL A 233 1.69 3.31 20.89
N ALA A 234 2.71 4.01 20.39
CA ALA A 234 3.59 3.44 19.35
C ALA A 234 4.60 2.52 20.04
N ALA A 235 4.62 1.24 19.67
CA ALA A 235 5.45 0.25 20.32
C ALA A 235 6.29 -0.59 19.37
N ASP A 236 7.51 -0.92 19.78
CA ASP A 236 8.39 -1.83 19.03
C ASP A 236 8.04 -3.29 19.35
N LEU A 237 7.60 -4.06 18.35
CA LEU A 237 7.15 -5.44 18.54
C LEU A 237 8.26 -6.39 19.05
N LEU A 238 9.54 -6.14 18.73
CA LEU A 238 10.64 -6.93 19.27
C LEU A 238 10.83 -6.61 20.76
N ALA A 239 10.79 -5.33 21.14
CA ALA A 239 10.87 -4.90 22.53
C ALA A 239 9.72 -5.50 23.36
N LEU A 240 8.50 -5.56 22.80
CA LEU A 240 7.34 -6.19 23.44
C LEU A 240 7.47 -7.68 23.69
N THR A 241 8.49 -8.37 23.17
CA THR A 241 8.75 -9.77 23.58
C THR A 241 9.30 -9.86 25.02
N LEU A 242 9.92 -8.78 25.51
CA LEU A 242 10.51 -8.69 26.85
C LEU A 242 9.81 -7.69 27.75
N LEU A 243 9.10 -6.72 27.18
CA LEU A 243 8.40 -5.65 27.91
C LEU A 243 6.90 -5.91 28.03
N ARG A 244 6.28 -5.42 29.12
CA ARG A 244 4.83 -5.40 29.29
C ARG A 244 4.16 -4.77 28.08
N SER A 245 3.11 -5.42 27.59
CA SER A 245 2.38 -4.99 26.41
C SER A 245 1.55 -3.73 26.69
N PRO A 246 1.32 -2.86 25.68
CA PRO A 246 0.44 -1.69 25.82
C PRO A 246 -0.93 -2.01 26.41
N GLY A 247 -1.55 -3.11 25.98
CA GLY A 247 -2.84 -3.57 26.51
C GLY A 247 -2.79 -3.90 28.00
N SER A 248 -1.71 -4.54 28.47
CA SER A 248 -1.51 -4.81 29.90
C SER A 248 -1.27 -3.56 30.76
N MET A 249 -0.92 -2.43 30.12
CA MET A 249 -0.77 -1.11 30.75
C MET A 249 -2.02 -0.25 30.60
N GLY A 250 -3.05 -0.73 29.89
CA GLY A 250 -4.36 -0.07 29.75
C GLY A 250 -4.55 0.77 28.48
N ALA A 251 -3.65 0.69 27.50
CA ALA A 251 -3.76 1.47 26.27
C ALA A 251 -5.06 1.17 25.49
N ASP A 252 -5.60 2.18 24.79
CA ASP A 252 -6.77 2.02 23.93
C ASP A 252 -6.38 1.54 22.52
N VAL A 253 -5.25 2.05 22.03
CA VAL A 253 -4.71 1.79 20.69
C VAL A 253 -3.21 1.54 20.79
N ALA A 254 -2.70 0.54 20.08
CA ALA A 254 -1.27 0.34 19.86
C ALA A 254 -0.97 0.43 18.36
N VAL A 255 0.09 1.15 18.00
CA VAL A 255 0.56 1.32 16.63
C VAL A 255 2.06 1.08 16.55
N GLY A 256 2.62 1.04 15.34
CA GLY A 256 4.05 0.86 15.15
C GLY A 256 4.36 0.36 13.75
N THR A 257 5.58 -0.12 13.56
CA THR A 257 6.04 -0.82 12.35
C THR A 257 6.41 -2.26 12.66
N THR A 258 6.26 -3.15 11.67
CA THR A 258 6.77 -4.53 11.76
C THR A 258 8.09 -4.72 11.00
N GLN A 259 8.77 -3.63 10.63
CA GLN A 259 9.97 -3.66 9.77
C GLN A 259 11.03 -4.65 10.27
N ARG A 260 11.43 -4.55 11.54
CA ARG A 260 12.50 -5.37 12.11
C ARG A 260 12.15 -6.85 12.31
N PHE A 261 10.95 -7.27 11.89
CA PHE A 261 10.59 -8.68 11.75
C PHE A 261 10.90 -9.14 10.31
N GLY A 262 12.20 -9.13 9.97
CA GLY A 262 12.70 -9.71 8.73
C GLY A 262 12.38 -8.93 7.45
N VAL A 263 11.99 -7.66 7.51
CA VAL A 263 11.80 -6.81 6.32
C VAL A 263 12.96 -5.81 6.21
N PRO A 264 13.67 -5.69 5.08
CA PRO A 264 14.80 -4.77 4.95
C PRO A 264 14.41 -3.29 5.14
N MET A 265 15.31 -2.44 5.64
CA MET A 265 15.03 -1.00 5.87
C MET A 265 14.65 -0.23 4.59
N GLY A 266 15.18 -0.63 3.44
CA GLY A 266 14.73 -0.18 2.11
C GLY A 266 14.80 1.32 1.87
N PHE A 267 15.71 2.03 2.55
CA PHE A 267 15.79 3.50 2.53
C PHE A 267 14.44 4.18 2.85
N GLY A 268 13.64 3.55 3.71
CA GLY A 268 12.35 4.07 4.18
C GLY A 268 11.19 3.08 4.07
N GLY A 269 11.28 2.12 3.14
CA GLY A 269 10.23 1.13 2.96
C GLY A 269 10.33 0.38 1.63
N PRO A 270 9.38 -0.54 1.38
CA PRO A 270 8.09 -0.62 2.08
C PRO A 270 8.15 -1.45 3.37
N HIS A 271 7.36 -1.07 4.37
CA HIS A 271 7.15 -1.82 5.63
C HIS A 271 5.68 -1.80 6.02
N ALA A 272 5.17 -2.87 6.63
CA ALA A 272 3.84 -2.84 7.19
C ALA A 272 3.83 -2.06 8.51
N GLY A 273 3.15 -0.92 8.53
CA GLY A 273 2.66 -0.34 9.77
C GLY A 273 1.59 -1.26 10.38
N TYR A 274 1.38 -1.20 11.68
CA TYR A 274 0.28 -1.92 12.34
C TYR A 274 -0.59 -0.98 13.17
N MET A 275 -1.85 -1.36 13.35
CA MET A 275 -2.72 -0.77 14.37
C MET A 275 -3.54 -1.88 15.03
N ALA A 276 -3.51 -1.91 16.36
CA ALA A 276 -4.36 -2.72 17.20
C ALA A 276 -5.17 -1.84 18.15
N VAL A 277 -6.40 -2.27 18.45
CA VAL A 277 -7.32 -1.54 19.33
C VAL A 277 -7.90 -2.46 20.38
N ARG A 278 -8.26 -1.89 21.53
CA ARG A 278 -9.03 -2.62 22.55
C ARG A 278 -10.44 -2.95 22.06
N ALA A 279 -11.10 -3.87 22.77
CA ALA A 279 -12.47 -4.24 22.48
C ALA A 279 -13.43 -3.03 22.51
N GLY A 280 -14.35 -2.99 21.54
CA GLY A 280 -15.33 -1.92 21.34
C GLY A 280 -14.91 -0.80 20.38
N LEU A 281 -13.66 -0.81 19.88
CA LEU A 281 -13.15 0.16 18.90
C LEU A 281 -12.98 -0.41 17.49
N GLU A 282 -13.35 -1.68 17.25
CA GLU A 282 -13.15 -2.40 15.98
C GLU A 282 -13.81 -1.68 14.80
N ARG A 283 -14.95 -1.01 15.05
CA ARG A 283 -15.66 -0.22 14.04
C ARG A 283 -14.96 1.07 13.63
N GLN A 284 -13.97 1.50 14.39
CA GLN A 284 -13.19 2.72 14.13
C GLN A 284 -11.86 2.43 13.42
N LEU A 285 -11.47 1.16 13.30
CA LEU A 285 -10.21 0.76 12.68
C LEU A 285 -10.10 1.28 11.24
N PRO A 286 -8.96 1.88 10.87
CA PRO A 286 -8.61 2.20 9.49
C PRO A 286 -8.18 0.95 8.74
N GLY A 287 -8.39 0.96 7.42
CA GLY A 287 -7.93 -0.10 6.51
C GLY A 287 -8.66 -1.44 6.67
N ARG A 288 -8.08 -2.44 6.00
CA ARG A 288 -8.62 -3.78 5.90
C ARG A 288 -8.55 -4.54 7.22
N LEU A 289 -9.48 -5.45 7.42
CA LEU A 289 -9.52 -6.35 8.56
C LEU A 289 -9.90 -7.74 8.05
N VAL A 290 -9.07 -8.75 8.27
CA VAL A 290 -9.43 -10.14 7.96
C VAL A 290 -10.22 -10.71 9.13
N GLY A 291 -11.27 -11.48 8.83
CA GLY A 291 -12.02 -12.24 9.82
C GLY A 291 -12.38 -13.64 9.33
N VAL A 292 -12.68 -14.51 10.29
CA VAL A 292 -13.17 -15.86 10.06
C VAL A 292 -14.68 -15.80 9.78
N SER A 293 -15.09 -16.53 8.75
CA SER A 293 -16.49 -16.82 8.42
C SER A 293 -16.65 -18.30 8.11
N MET A 294 -17.73 -18.68 7.44
CA MET A 294 -17.97 -20.02 6.94
C MET A 294 -18.25 -19.98 5.44
N ASP A 295 -17.92 -21.07 4.75
CA ASP A 295 -18.32 -21.31 3.37
C ASP A 295 -19.70 -21.98 3.27
N ALA A 296 -20.19 -22.15 2.04
CA ALA A 296 -21.48 -22.78 1.77
C ALA A 296 -21.58 -24.27 2.22
N ALA A 297 -20.46 -24.92 2.55
CA ALA A 297 -20.42 -26.25 3.15
C ALA A 297 -20.32 -26.21 4.69
N GLY A 298 -20.38 -25.02 5.30
CA GLY A 298 -20.25 -24.82 6.74
C GLY A 298 -18.81 -24.92 7.25
N GLN A 299 -17.81 -24.94 6.37
CA GLN A 299 -16.40 -25.02 6.73
C GLN A 299 -15.85 -23.61 7.04
N PRO A 300 -14.95 -23.44 8.02
CA PRO A 300 -14.36 -22.13 8.26
C PRO A 300 -13.56 -21.63 7.06
N ALA A 301 -13.72 -20.34 6.75
CA ALA A 301 -13.04 -19.66 5.65
C ALA A 301 -12.76 -18.21 6.03
N TYR A 302 -11.70 -17.64 5.46
CA TYR A 302 -11.29 -16.26 5.75
C TYR A 302 -11.89 -15.28 4.74
N ARG A 303 -12.18 -14.05 5.18
CA ARG A 303 -12.58 -12.93 4.30
C ARG A 303 -12.15 -11.58 4.88
N LEU A 304 -12.20 -10.52 4.08
CA LEU A 304 -12.15 -9.16 4.60
C LEU A 304 -13.49 -8.81 5.28
N SER A 305 -13.48 -8.43 6.56
CA SER A 305 -14.65 -8.17 7.41
C SER A 305 -14.84 -6.67 7.71
N LEU A 306 -16.09 -6.29 8.03
CA LEU A 306 -16.49 -4.91 8.33
C LEU A 306 -16.08 -3.91 7.24
N GLN A 307 -16.16 -4.31 5.97
CA GLN A 307 -15.73 -3.50 4.82
C GLN A 307 -16.48 -2.17 4.69
N THR A 308 -17.67 -2.06 5.30
CA THR A 308 -18.42 -0.78 5.34
C THR A 308 -17.68 0.36 6.03
N ARG A 309 -16.54 0.13 6.70
CA ARG A 309 -15.65 1.18 7.22
C ARG A 309 -14.82 1.85 6.12
N GLU A 310 -14.58 1.15 5.02
CA GLU A 310 -13.57 1.48 4.02
C GLU A 310 -14.10 2.45 2.95
N GLN A 311 -13.16 3.13 2.30
CA GLN A 311 -13.41 4.21 1.33
C GLN A 311 -14.37 3.83 0.19
N HIS A 312 -14.30 2.59 -0.32
CA HIS A 312 -15.06 2.15 -1.49
C HIS A 312 -16.57 2.03 -1.20
N ILE A 313 -16.96 1.95 0.08
CA ILE A 313 -18.37 1.95 0.50
C ILE A 313 -18.77 3.30 1.12
N ARG A 314 -17.94 3.84 2.03
CA ARG A 314 -18.33 5.00 2.86
C ARG A 314 -17.81 6.36 2.39
N ARG A 315 -16.93 6.40 1.39
CA ARG A 315 -16.43 7.65 0.78
C ARG A 315 -15.98 8.66 1.85
N GLU A 316 -16.55 9.86 1.89
CA GLU A 316 -16.22 10.92 2.86
C GLU A 316 -16.49 10.54 4.33
N LYS A 317 -17.26 9.48 4.60
CA LYS A 317 -17.57 8.96 5.95
C LYS A 317 -16.74 7.73 6.32
N ALA A 318 -15.76 7.37 5.50
CA ALA A 318 -14.87 6.25 5.78
C ALA A 318 -13.99 6.56 7.01
N THR A 319 -13.43 5.52 7.63
CA THR A 319 -12.55 5.70 8.80
C THR A 319 -11.18 6.26 8.41
N SER A 320 -10.78 6.13 7.15
CA SER A 320 -9.52 6.59 6.56
C SER A 320 -9.65 6.62 5.02
N ASN A 321 -8.74 7.31 4.33
CA ASN A 321 -8.60 7.24 2.87
C ASN A 321 -7.76 6.04 2.41
N ILE A 322 -7.16 5.26 3.30
CA ILE A 322 -6.27 4.16 2.91
C ILE A 322 -6.99 3.13 2.00
N CYS A 323 -6.33 2.77 0.90
CA CYS A 323 -6.77 1.73 -0.04
C CYS A 323 -5.67 0.69 -0.24
N THR A 324 -4.66 0.93 -1.08
CA THR A 324 -3.43 0.13 -1.08
C THR A 324 -2.75 0.29 0.29
N ALA A 325 -2.31 -0.82 0.90
CA ALA A 325 -1.61 -0.82 2.18
C ALA A 325 -0.23 -1.48 1.99
N GLN A 326 0.16 -2.43 2.85
CA GLN A 326 1.48 -3.07 2.84
C GLN A 326 1.38 -4.59 3.04
N VAL A 327 0.46 -5.24 2.32
CA VAL A 327 0.09 -6.65 2.52
C VAL A 327 1.27 -7.60 2.37
N LEU A 328 2.08 -7.48 1.31
CA LEU A 328 3.23 -8.36 1.11
C LEU A 328 4.22 -8.31 2.29
N LEU A 329 4.40 -7.13 2.88
CA LEU A 329 5.33 -6.92 3.97
C LEU A 329 4.75 -7.37 5.31
N ALA A 330 3.42 -7.26 5.48
CA ALA A 330 2.70 -7.88 6.59
C ALA A 330 2.80 -9.40 6.53
N VAL A 331 2.71 -10.00 5.34
CA VAL A 331 2.98 -11.43 5.12
C VAL A 331 4.41 -11.78 5.50
N MET A 332 5.42 -11.03 5.04
CA MET A 332 6.81 -11.29 5.41
C MET A 332 7.03 -11.25 6.93
N ALA A 333 6.51 -10.23 7.62
CA ALA A 333 6.61 -10.10 9.08
C ALA A 333 5.88 -11.22 9.82
N ALA A 334 4.69 -11.62 9.37
CA ALA A 334 3.96 -12.76 9.93
C ALA A 334 4.75 -14.06 9.74
N MET A 335 5.36 -14.27 8.58
CA MET A 335 6.18 -15.45 8.31
C MET A 335 7.48 -15.46 9.12
N TYR A 336 8.06 -14.29 9.40
CA TYR A 336 9.19 -14.16 10.33
C TYR A 336 8.78 -14.63 11.74
N ALA A 337 7.63 -14.17 12.24
CA ALA A 337 7.09 -14.64 13.51
C ALA A 337 6.70 -16.12 13.49
N VAL A 338 6.18 -16.67 12.40
CA VAL A 338 5.92 -18.10 12.26
C VAL A 338 7.22 -18.92 12.27
N TYR A 339 8.28 -18.42 11.63
CA TYR A 339 9.57 -19.10 11.57
C TYR A 339 10.25 -19.16 12.94
N HIS A 340 10.35 -18.02 13.62
CA HIS A 340 11.06 -17.86 14.89
C HIS A 340 10.18 -18.17 16.11
N GLY A 341 8.94 -17.67 16.08
CA GLY A 341 7.90 -17.75 17.13
C GLY A 341 8.38 -17.34 18.49
N PRO A 342 7.65 -17.68 19.57
CA PRO A 342 7.82 -16.95 20.83
C PRO A 342 9.24 -17.05 21.38
N ASP A 343 9.84 -18.24 21.38
CA ASP A 343 11.19 -18.48 21.89
C ASP A 343 12.27 -17.84 21.00
N GLY A 344 12.12 -17.95 19.67
CA GLY A 344 13.09 -17.39 18.74
C GLY A 344 13.10 -15.86 18.78
N LEU A 345 11.92 -15.24 18.80
CA LEU A 345 11.77 -13.80 18.92
C LEU A 345 12.28 -13.29 20.28
N ARG A 346 11.95 -13.99 21.38
CA ARG A 346 12.48 -13.68 22.72
C ARG A 346 14.00 -13.71 22.71
N ARG A 347 14.61 -14.76 22.18
CA ARG A 347 16.07 -14.88 22.09
C ARG A 347 16.70 -13.72 21.30
N ILE A 348 16.12 -13.33 20.18
CA ILE A 348 16.61 -12.21 19.37
C ILE A 348 16.54 -10.89 20.17
N ALA A 349 15.45 -10.66 20.90
CA ALA A 349 15.31 -9.48 21.75
C ALA A 349 16.27 -9.49 22.95
N GLU A 350 16.47 -10.64 23.60
CA GLU A 350 17.43 -10.81 24.71
C GLU A 350 18.85 -10.57 24.24
N GLU A 351 19.23 -11.12 23.08
CA GLU A 351 20.55 -10.88 22.48
C GLU A 351 20.74 -9.40 22.11
N THR A 352 19.72 -8.75 21.55
CA THR A 352 19.76 -7.33 21.21
C THR A 352 19.92 -6.45 22.45
N THR A 353 19.12 -6.70 23.49
CA THR A 353 19.22 -5.98 24.78
C THR A 353 20.56 -6.20 25.45
N ALA A 354 21.07 -7.43 25.46
CA ALA A 354 22.36 -7.76 26.04
C ALA A 354 23.53 -7.04 25.33
N LYS A 355 23.47 -6.89 24.00
CA LYS A 355 24.44 -6.12 23.23
C LYS A 355 24.39 -4.63 23.59
N ALA A 356 23.20 -4.04 23.70
CA ALA A 356 23.04 -2.65 24.15
C ALA A 356 23.57 -2.44 25.58
N SER A 357 23.25 -3.35 26.51
CA SER A 357 23.79 -3.35 27.88
C SER A 357 25.32 -3.44 27.91
N LEU A 358 25.91 -4.30 27.08
CA LEU A 358 27.36 -4.43 26.98
C LEU A 358 28.01 -3.13 26.49
N LEU A 359 27.45 -2.50 25.47
CA LEU A 359 27.91 -1.21 24.97
C LEU A 359 27.81 -0.13 26.06
N ARG A 360 26.68 -0.05 26.74
CA ARG A 360 26.44 0.88 27.85
C ARG A 360 27.48 0.71 28.98
N ASP A 361 27.74 -0.53 29.41
CA ASP A 361 28.75 -0.83 30.43
C ASP A 361 30.15 -0.37 30.02
N TRP A 362 30.49 -0.53 28.74
CA TRP A 362 31.78 -0.06 28.22
C TRP A 362 31.89 1.45 28.18
N LEU A 363 30.83 2.13 27.74
CA LEU A 363 30.75 3.59 27.70
C LEU A 363 30.86 4.17 29.11
N ILE A 364 30.04 3.73 30.06
CA ILE A 364 30.08 4.22 31.45
C ILE A 364 31.40 3.86 32.13
N GLY A 365 31.94 2.66 31.89
CA GLY A 365 33.25 2.27 32.42
C GLY A 365 34.41 3.13 31.91
N SER A 366 34.23 3.87 30.82
CA SER A 366 35.18 4.86 30.30
C SER A 366 34.89 6.30 30.76
N GLY A 367 33.83 6.50 31.56
CA GLY A 367 33.40 7.82 32.04
C GLY A 367 32.42 8.54 31.12
N ALA A 368 31.84 7.89 30.11
CA ALA A 368 30.80 8.48 29.28
C ALA A 368 29.48 8.61 30.06
N ASP A 369 28.73 9.67 29.77
CA ASP A 369 27.42 9.94 30.36
C ASP A 369 26.32 9.43 29.41
N VAL A 370 25.55 8.43 29.86
CA VAL A 370 24.46 7.80 29.12
C VAL A 370 23.14 8.23 29.72
N MET A 371 22.24 8.79 28.89
CA MET A 371 21.08 9.56 29.32
C MET A 371 20.06 8.76 30.15
N HIS A 372 19.87 7.48 29.86
CA HIS A 372 18.86 6.64 30.50
C HIS A 372 19.47 5.37 31.09
N GLU A 373 18.99 4.99 32.28
CA GLU A 373 19.36 3.70 32.89
C GLU A 373 18.52 2.54 32.34
N ALA A 374 17.27 2.81 31.97
CA ALA A 374 16.32 1.83 31.46
C ALA A 374 16.11 2.00 29.96
N PHE A 375 16.48 0.97 29.20
CA PHE A 375 16.43 0.95 27.73
C PHE A 375 16.30 -0.49 27.22
N PHE A 376 15.81 -0.63 25.99
CA PHE A 376 15.81 -1.91 25.26
C PHE A 376 17.09 -2.05 24.42
N ASP A 377 17.20 -1.30 23.33
CA ASP A 377 18.29 -1.44 22.35
C ASP A 377 18.99 -0.12 21.97
N THR A 378 18.49 1.00 22.50
CA THR A 378 18.88 2.34 22.08
C THR A 378 19.48 3.12 23.26
N LEU A 379 20.62 3.76 23.03
CA LEU A 379 21.35 4.58 23.99
C LEU A 379 21.55 5.99 23.45
N VAL A 380 21.46 7.00 24.31
CA VAL A 380 21.93 8.35 23.99
C VAL A 380 23.11 8.70 24.89
N VAL A 381 24.25 8.97 24.26
CA VAL A 381 25.49 9.35 24.95
C VAL A 381 25.66 10.86 24.85
N ARG A 382 25.86 11.54 25.98
CA ARG A 382 26.17 12.97 26.01
C ARG A 382 27.64 13.19 25.64
N THR A 383 27.86 14.00 24.61
CA THR A 383 29.17 14.39 24.08
C THR A 383 29.22 15.90 23.84
N PRO A 384 29.22 16.73 24.91
CA PRO A 384 29.04 18.18 24.78
C PRO A 384 29.99 18.82 23.78
N GLY A 385 29.44 19.51 22.77
CA GLY A 385 30.14 20.17 21.68
C GLY A 385 30.93 19.27 20.73
N ARG A 386 30.78 17.94 20.81
CA ARG A 386 31.56 16.94 20.05
C ARG A 386 30.69 15.93 19.29
N ALA A 387 29.37 16.08 19.30
CA ALA A 387 28.47 15.09 18.70
C ALA A 387 28.72 14.94 17.18
N GLU A 388 28.88 16.04 16.45
CA GLU A 388 29.15 16.02 15.01
C GLU A 388 30.48 15.31 14.69
N ASP A 389 31.56 15.66 15.39
CA ASP A 389 32.86 15.00 15.25
C ASP A 389 32.81 13.49 15.55
N THR A 390 32.02 13.12 16.56
CA THR A 390 31.80 11.73 16.99
C THR A 390 31.08 10.94 15.88
N VAL A 391 30.00 11.50 15.33
CA VAL A 391 29.25 10.89 14.22
C VAL A 391 30.13 10.78 12.97
N ALA A 392 30.90 11.82 12.67
CA ALA A 392 31.84 11.81 11.55
C ALA A 392 32.95 10.76 11.71
N ASP A 393 33.48 10.55 12.93
CA ASP A 393 34.46 9.49 13.20
C ASP A 393 33.87 8.09 13.07
N ALA A 394 32.66 7.87 13.58
CA ALA A 394 31.92 6.63 13.38
C ALA A 394 31.71 6.34 11.88
N ARG A 395 31.34 7.36 11.10
CA ARG A 395 31.13 7.22 9.65
C ARG A 395 32.39 6.85 8.90
N ARG A 396 33.54 7.44 9.26
CA ARG A 396 34.86 7.05 8.70
C ARG A 396 35.18 5.58 8.96
N ARG A 397 34.70 5.03 10.09
CA ARG A 397 34.85 3.61 10.46
C ARG A 397 33.78 2.69 9.90
N GLY A 398 32.78 3.21 9.17
CA GLY A 398 31.72 2.40 8.55
C GLY A 398 30.42 2.30 9.34
N TYR A 399 30.24 3.13 10.36
CA TYR A 399 29.05 3.15 11.21
C TYR A 399 28.29 4.48 11.05
N GLN A 400 26.97 4.42 10.93
CA GLN A 400 26.13 5.62 10.93
C GLN A 400 25.42 5.71 12.29
N LEU A 401 25.64 6.80 13.02
CA LEU A 401 25.03 7.05 14.32
C LEU A 401 24.02 8.19 14.21
N TRP A 402 23.06 8.25 15.14
CA TRP A 402 22.10 9.35 15.17
C TRP A 402 22.75 10.62 15.74
N PHE A 403 22.95 11.62 14.89
CA PHE A 403 23.20 12.99 15.34
C PHE A 403 21.89 13.56 15.91
N ARG A 404 21.76 13.56 17.24
CA ARG A 404 20.54 14.04 17.92
C ARG A 404 20.56 15.55 18.07
N ASP A 405 21.66 16.08 18.58
CA ASP A 405 21.95 17.52 18.70
C ASP A 405 23.45 17.75 18.87
N SER A 406 23.88 19.00 19.11
CA SER A 406 25.29 19.38 19.29
C SER A 406 26.01 18.66 20.44
N ASP A 407 25.24 18.12 21.40
CA ASP A 407 25.75 17.63 22.68
C ASP A 407 25.42 16.16 22.93
N SER A 408 24.78 15.46 21.98
CA SER A 408 24.37 14.07 22.18
C SER A 408 24.31 13.26 20.88
N VAL A 409 24.67 11.98 21.01
CA VAL A 409 24.67 11.00 19.92
C VAL A 409 23.84 9.80 20.33
N GLY A 410 22.89 9.41 19.48
CA GLY A 410 22.09 8.21 19.63
C GLY A 410 22.74 6.99 18.95
N ILE A 411 22.61 5.83 19.58
CA ILE A 411 23.12 4.55 19.10
C ILE A 411 22.05 3.50 19.33
N SER A 412 21.51 2.94 18.25
CA SER A 412 20.58 1.80 18.30
C SER A 412 21.26 0.53 17.82
N VAL A 413 21.16 -0.51 18.64
CA VAL A 413 21.67 -1.85 18.34
C VAL A 413 20.52 -2.71 17.80
N ASP A 414 20.84 -3.67 16.95
CA ASP A 414 19.85 -4.54 16.32
C ASP A 414 20.27 -6.02 16.24
N GLU A 415 19.44 -6.82 15.56
CA GLU A 415 19.65 -8.25 15.37
C GLU A 415 21.00 -8.53 14.71
N THR A 416 21.42 -7.68 13.76
CA THR A 416 22.61 -7.86 12.94
C THR A 416 23.90 -7.40 13.62
N THR A 417 23.78 -6.59 14.67
CA THR A 417 24.93 -6.01 15.36
C THR A 417 25.79 -7.09 16.02
N THR A 418 27.10 -7.03 15.81
CA THR A 418 28.07 -7.97 16.39
C THR A 418 28.85 -7.34 17.53
N VAL A 419 29.56 -8.15 18.33
CA VAL A 419 30.46 -7.63 19.37
C VAL A 419 31.58 -6.77 18.78
N ALA A 420 32.04 -7.09 17.57
CA ALA A 420 33.05 -6.30 16.86
C ALA A 420 32.51 -4.90 16.49
N ASP A 421 31.23 -4.82 16.11
CA ASP A 421 30.57 -3.54 15.86
C ASP A 421 30.51 -2.69 17.14
N LEU A 422 30.13 -3.30 18.27
CA LEU A 422 30.11 -2.62 19.56
C LEU A 422 31.50 -2.11 19.95
N GLN A 423 32.57 -2.88 19.72
CA GLN A 423 33.95 -2.46 20.00
C GLN A 423 34.36 -1.28 19.12
N ALA A 424 34.04 -1.34 17.83
CA ALA A 424 34.35 -0.28 16.89
C ALA A 424 33.64 1.03 17.28
N VAL A 425 32.34 0.97 17.57
CA VAL A 425 31.56 2.13 18.01
C VAL A 425 32.02 2.65 19.37
N ALA A 426 32.24 1.78 20.36
CA ALA A 426 32.75 2.18 21.68
C ALA A 426 34.10 2.92 21.58
N SER A 427 34.98 2.52 20.66
CA SER A 427 36.28 3.18 20.47
C SER A 427 36.16 4.62 19.95
N VAL A 428 35.06 4.98 19.28
CA VAL A 428 34.76 6.36 18.86
C VAL A 428 34.58 7.27 20.08
N PHE A 429 34.11 6.72 21.20
CA PHE A 429 33.96 7.44 22.47
C PHE A 429 35.21 7.37 23.37
N GLY A 430 36.33 6.84 22.87
CA GLY A 430 37.59 6.74 23.62
C GLY A 430 37.68 5.53 24.55
N VAL A 431 36.79 4.54 24.40
CA VAL A 431 36.88 3.27 25.12
C VAL A 431 38.07 2.47 24.58
N ASP A 432 39.00 2.06 25.46
CA ASP A 432 40.05 1.10 25.10
C ASP A 432 39.41 -0.28 24.83
N SER A 433 39.41 -0.68 23.56
CA SER A 433 38.73 -1.86 23.06
C SER A 433 39.51 -3.17 23.29
N SER A 434 40.59 -3.15 24.08
CA SER A 434 41.37 -4.35 24.44
C SER A 434 40.65 -5.33 25.40
N LYS A 435 39.33 -5.22 25.54
CA LYS A 435 38.55 -6.04 26.49
C LYS A 435 38.39 -7.47 25.96
N VAL A 436 38.89 -8.43 26.74
CA VAL A 436 38.82 -9.89 26.53
C VAL A 436 37.36 -10.35 26.44
N PHE A 437 37.09 -11.37 25.63
CA PHE A 437 35.80 -12.06 25.42
C PHE A 437 34.83 -11.89 26.60
N VAL A 438 33.77 -11.10 26.40
CA VAL A 438 32.72 -10.87 27.40
C VAL A 438 31.48 -11.70 27.04
N PRO A 439 31.01 -12.60 27.91
CA PRO A 439 29.75 -13.31 27.68
C PRO A 439 28.57 -12.33 27.60
N LEU A 440 27.72 -12.49 26.57
CA LEU A 440 26.49 -11.72 26.37
C LEU A 440 25.32 -12.23 27.23
N ARG A 441 25.38 -13.47 27.72
CA ARG A 441 24.28 -14.10 28.46
C ARG A 441 23.98 -13.35 29.76
N ASP A 442 22.70 -13.27 30.12
CA ASP A 442 22.17 -12.74 31.38
C ASP A 442 22.39 -11.22 31.62
N ARG A 443 22.52 -10.43 30.54
CA ARG A 443 22.77 -8.97 30.58
C ARG A 443 21.54 -8.09 30.35
N ASN A 444 20.37 -8.50 30.83
CA ASN A 444 19.11 -7.74 30.71
C ASN A 444 18.78 -6.90 31.97
N ALA A 445 19.81 -6.53 32.74
CA ALA A 445 19.66 -5.83 34.03
C ALA A 445 19.04 -4.44 33.91
N HIS A 446 19.04 -3.84 32.71
CA HIS A 446 18.54 -2.50 32.44
C HIS A 446 17.04 -2.45 32.08
N LEU A 447 16.36 -3.60 31.96
CA LEU A 447 14.90 -3.64 31.88
C LEU A 447 14.30 -3.64 33.29
N PRO A 448 13.50 -2.63 33.67
CA PRO A 448 12.89 -2.57 35.00
C PRO A 448 12.03 -3.81 35.28
N GLU A 449 12.18 -4.42 36.47
CA GLU A 449 11.48 -5.66 36.82
C GLU A 449 9.96 -5.53 36.69
N SER A 450 9.40 -4.37 37.07
CA SER A 450 7.96 -4.07 36.97
C SER A 450 7.44 -3.97 35.54
N LEU A 451 8.33 -3.81 34.55
CA LEU A 451 8.01 -3.68 33.13
C LEU A 451 8.38 -4.93 32.33
N ARG A 452 8.95 -5.96 32.96
CA ARG A 452 9.23 -7.22 32.27
C ARG A 452 7.93 -7.94 31.92
N ARG A 453 7.87 -8.50 30.71
CA ARG A 453 6.73 -9.27 30.23
C ARG A 453 6.63 -10.60 30.98
N THR A 454 5.43 -10.92 31.45
CA THR A 454 5.15 -12.17 32.16
C THR A 454 4.08 -13.03 31.48
N ASP A 455 3.29 -12.45 30.59
CA ASP A 455 2.28 -13.15 29.80
C ASP A 455 2.90 -13.87 28.59
N GLU A 456 2.24 -14.96 28.17
CA GLU A 456 2.59 -15.72 26.97
C GLU A 456 2.05 -15.01 25.71
N TYR A 457 2.70 -15.25 24.57
CA TYR A 457 2.30 -14.73 23.26
C TYR A 457 2.63 -15.75 22.17
N LEU A 458 1.95 -15.66 21.02
CA LEU A 458 2.14 -16.55 19.88
C LEU A 458 1.96 -18.03 20.27
N THR A 459 0.97 -18.30 21.12
CA THR A 459 0.66 -19.64 21.62
C THR A 459 -0.09 -20.48 20.58
N HIS A 460 -0.69 -19.83 19.57
CA HIS A 460 -1.34 -20.53 18.47
C HIS A 460 -0.34 -21.47 17.76
N PRO A 461 -0.73 -22.71 17.42
CA PRO A 461 0.21 -23.70 16.88
C PRO A 461 0.90 -23.29 15.57
N VAL A 462 0.30 -22.42 14.75
CA VAL A 462 0.94 -21.88 13.54
C VAL A 462 2.32 -21.28 13.83
N PHE A 463 2.47 -20.63 15.00
CA PHE A 463 3.74 -20.05 15.44
C PHE A 463 4.68 -21.05 16.08
N ASN A 464 4.38 -22.35 16.04
CA ASN A 464 5.13 -23.41 16.73
C ASN A 464 5.39 -24.65 15.86
N THR A 465 4.78 -24.77 14.68
CA THR A 465 4.86 -25.96 13.80
C THR A 465 5.80 -25.82 12.60
N HIS A 466 6.17 -24.61 12.18
CA HIS A 466 6.90 -24.36 10.92
C HIS A 466 8.36 -23.92 11.11
N ARG A 467 9.06 -24.51 12.08
CA ARG A 467 10.41 -24.10 12.52
C ARG A 467 11.56 -24.52 11.61
N SER A 468 11.44 -25.65 10.92
CA SER A 468 12.48 -26.07 9.96
C SER A 468 12.27 -25.36 8.64
N GLU A 469 13.36 -25.09 7.91
CA GLU A 469 13.27 -24.45 6.59
C GLU A 469 12.37 -25.24 5.63
N THR A 470 12.44 -26.58 5.65
CA THR A 470 11.54 -27.44 4.85
C THR A 470 10.07 -27.28 5.25
N ALA A 471 9.76 -27.20 6.54
CA ALA A 471 8.38 -27.01 7.00
C ALA A 471 7.85 -25.62 6.62
N MET A 472 8.68 -24.59 6.74
CA MET A 472 8.36 -23.23 6.31
C MET A 472 8.13 -23.18 4.80
N MET A 473 9.04 -23.72 3.99
CA MET A 473 8.92 -23.76 2.53
C MET A 473 7.61 -24.44 2.09
N ARG A 474 7.24 -25.56 2.73
CA ARG A 474 5.97 -26.24 2.46
C ARG A 474 4.76 -25.41 2.86
N TYR A 475 4.81 -24.71 3.99
CA TYR A 475 3.73 -23.84 4.44
C TYR A 475 3.52 -22.67 3.49
N LEU A 476 4.60 -21.97 3.12
CA LEU A 476 4.56 -20.87 2.14
C LEU A 476 3.99 -21.34 0.80
N LYS A 477 4.44 -22.51 0.30
CA LYS A 477 3.92 -23.06 -0.95
C LYS A 477 2.43 -23.45 -0.83
N GLN A 478 2.03 -24.05 0.28
CA GLN A 478 0.63 -24.41 0.53
C GLN A 478 -0.29 -23.18 0.51
N LEU A 479 0.13 -22.06 1.13
CA LEU A 479 -0.63 -20.82 1.09
C LEU A 479 -0.65 -20.23 -0.32
N ALA A 480 0.49 -20.15 -1.02
CA ALA A 480 0.54 -19.67 -2.39
C ALA A 480 -0.35 -20.49 -3.35
N ASP A 481 -0.45 -21.80 -3.16
CA ASP A 481 -1.31 -22.67 -3.99
C ASP A 481 -2.81 -22.45 -3.76
N ARG A 482 -3.19 -21.84 -2.63
CA ARG A 482 -4.57 -21.42 -2.32
C ARG A 482 -4.94 -20.07 -2.91
N ASP A 483 -4.00 -19.40 -3.57
CA ASP A 483 -4.19 -18.09 -4.17
C ASP A 483 -4.13 -18.16 -5.71
N TYR A 484 -4.98 -17.36 -6.35
CA TYR A 484 -4.90 -17.08 -7.77
C TYR A 484 -4.16 -15.76 -7.99
N ALA A 485 -3.09 -15.79 -8.78
CA ALA A 485 -2.20 -14.67 -9.09
C ALA A 485 -1.84 -14.66 -10.59
N LEU A 486 -1.07 -13.68 -11.08
CA LEU A 486 -0.82 -13.50 -12.53
C LEU A 486 0.04 -14.63 -13.14
N ASP A 487 0.71 -15.42 -12.32
CA ASP A 487 1.41 -16.64 -12.77
C ASP A 487 0.45 -17.77 -13.19
N ARG A 488 -0.85 -17.63 -12.95
CA ARG A 488 -1.90 -18.59 -13.37
C ARG A 488 -2.73 -18.14 -14.57
N GLY A 489 -2.96 -16.84 -14.73
CA GLY A 489 -3.76 -16.26 -15.81
C GLY A 489 -4.22 -14.84 -15.48
N MET A 490 -4.95 -14.25 -16.42
CA MET A 490 -5.34 -12.84 -16.36
C MET A 490 -6.22 -12.54 -15.14
N ILE A 491 -5.95 -11.40 -14.50
CA ILE A 491 -6.79 -10.80 -13.45
C ILE A 491 -7.30 -9.45 -13.98
N PRO A 492 -8.46 -9.41 -14.67
CA PRO A 492 -8.89 -8.22 -15.41
C PRO A 492 -9.62 -7.19 -14.52
N LEU A 493 -9.01 -6.83 -13.39
CA LEU A 493 -9.57 -5.87 -12.43
C LEU A 493 -9.51 -4.44 -12.99
N GLY A 494 -10.67 -3.87 -13.33
CA GLY A 494 -10.79 -2.44 -13.63
C GLY A 494 -10.22 -1.53 -12.55
N SER A 495 -9.64 -0.41 -12.96
CA SER A 495 -8.97 0.59 -12.14
C SER A 495 -7.76 0.02 -11.36
N CYS A 496 -7.21 -1.12 -11.75
CA CYS A 496 -6.08 -1.76 -11.05
C CYS A 496 -4.85 -1.99 -11.93
N THR A 497 -4.99 -2.01 -13.25
CA THR A 497 -3.89 -2.22 -14.21
C THR A 497 -2.99 -3.40 -13.81
N MET A 498 -3.56 -4.60 -13.83
CA MET A 498 -2.87 -5.86 -13.48
C MET A 498 -1.87 -6.30 -14.58
N LYS A 499 -0.93 -5.41 -14.92
CA LYS A 499 0.08 -5.63 -15.96
C LYS A 499 1.24 -6.49 -15.48
N LEU A 500 2.16 -6.82 -16.39
CA LEU A 500 3.39 -7.52 -16.06
C LEU A 500 4.20 -6.78 -14.97
N ASN A 501 4.66 -7.54 -13.96
CA ASN A 501 5.75 -7.15 -13.07
C ASN A 501 6.98 -7.97 -13.47
N ALA A 502 7.86 -7.42 -14.31
CA ALA A 502 8.91 -8.21 -14.94
C ALA A 502 10.00 -8.62 -13.93
N ALA A 503 10.53 -9.82 -14.09
CA ALA A 503 11.61 -10.32 -13.23
C ALA A 503 12.84 -9.40 -13.25
N THR A 504 13.14 -8.77 -14.38
CA THR A 504 14.22 -7.78 -14.55
C THR A 504 13.97 -6.52 -13.71
N GLU A 505 12.72 -6.03 -13.64
CA GLU A 505 12.35 -4.86 -12.84
C GLU A 505 12.43 -5.17 -11.34
N MET A 506 12.06 -6.40 -10.95
CA MET A 506 12.10 -6.88 -9.57
C MET A 506 13.51 -7.17 -9.05
N ALA A 507 14.48 -7.38 -9.95
CA ALA A 507 15.79 -7.92 -9.59
C ALA A 507 16.54 -7.08 -8.55
N ALA A 508 16.39 -5.75 -8.60
CA ALA A 508 17.14 -4.82 -7.75
C ALA A 508 16.57 -4.64 -6.34
N VAL A 509 15.31 -5.03 -6.11
CA VAL A 509 14.61 -4.81 -4.82
C VAL A 509 15.33 -5.47 -3.65
N SER A 510 16.04 -6.58 -3.88
CA SER A 510 16.77 -7.32 -2.84
C SER A 510 18.28 -7.06 -2.81
N TRP A 511 18.79 -6.12 -3.61
CA TRP A 511 20.21 -5.78 -3.58
C TRP A 511 20.54 -5.02 -2.28
N PRO A 512 21.58 -5.43 -1.52
CA PRO A 512 21.92 -4.79 -0.25
C PRO A 512 22.08 -3.26 -0.34
N GLU A 513 22.60 -2.77 -1.45
CA GLU A 513 22.85 -1.35 -1.74
C GLU A 513 21.56 -0.51 -1.88
N PHE A 514 20.40 -1.17 -2.04
CA PHE A 514 19.08 -0.55 -1.96
C PHE A 514 18.35 -1.01 -0.68
N ALA A 515 18.26 -2.33 -0.47
CA ALA A 515 17.46 -2.93 0.60
C ALA A 515 17.95 -2.63 2.03
N ARG A 516 19.26 -2.46 2.27
CA ARG A 516 19.83 -2.32 3.63
C ARG A 516 20.21 -0.88 3.99
N VAL A 517 19.86 0.09 3.16
CA VAL A 517 20.15 1.50 3.44
C VAL A 517 19.14 2.06 4.43
N HIS A 518 19.61 2.79 5.44
CA HIS A 518 18.76 3.46 6.43
C HIS A 518 18.17 4.76 5.85
N PRO A 519 16.87 5.07 6.04
CA PRO A 519 16.21 6.25 5.42
C PRO A 519 16.85 7.60 5.76
N PHE A 520 17.49 7.68 6.93
CA PHE A 520 18.17 8.90 7.41
C PHE A 520 19.70 8.82 7.29
N ALA A 521 20.22 7.94 6.42
CA ALA A 521 21.65 7.92 6.09
C ALA A 521 22.08 9.27 5.48
N PRO A 522 23.33 9.71 5.69
CA PRO A 522 23.86 10.94 5.09
C PRO A 522 23.80 10.91 3.56
N ALA A 523 23.64 12.08 2.94
CA ALA A 523 23.52 12.23 1.49
C ALA A 523 24.68 11.57 0.71
N GLU A 524 25.89 11.65 1.25
CA GLU A 524 27.09 11.10 0.61
C GLU A 524 27.14 9.57 0.62
N ASP A 525 26.32 8.91 1.45
CA ASP A 525 26.20 7.45 1.49
C ASP A 525 25.06 6.93 0.61
N VAL A 526 24.28 7.81 -0.04
CA VAL A 526 23.07 7.44 -0.80
C VAL A 526 22.98 8.13 -2.16
N ALA A 527 24.13 8.53 -2.74
CA ALA A 527 24.17 9.27 -3.99
C ALA A 527 23.47 8.54 -5.15
N GLY A 528 23.60 7.20 -5.23
CA GLY A 528 22.93 6.39 -6.23
C GLY A 528 21.40 6.45 -6.15
N TYR A 529 20.86 6.42 -4.92
CA TYR A 529 19.43 6.64 -4.69
C TYR A 529 18.99 8.02 -5.17
N LEU A 530 19.73 9.08 -4.81
CA LEU A 530 19.36 10.46 -5.15
C LEU A 530 19.35 10.69 -6.67
N VAL A 531 20.31 10.13 -7.41
CA VAL A 531 20.35 10.18 -8.88
C VAL A 531 19.16 9.43 -9.48
N MET A 532 18.87 8.22 -9.02
CA MET A 532 17.74 7.42 -9.51
C MET A 532 16.39 8.11 -9.25
N ILE A 533 16.24 8.70 -8.05
CA ILE A 533 15.07 9.50 -7.65
C ILE A 533 14.90 10.69 -8.58
N GLU A 534 15.96 11.45 -8.84
CA GLU A 534 15.92 12.61 -9.74
C GLU A 534 15.53 12.24 -11.17
N GLN A 535 16.09 11.14 -11.69
CA GLN A 535 15.74 10.62 -13.01
C GLN A 535 14.25 10.25 -13.08
N LEU A 536 13.75 9.54 -12.07
CA LEU A 536 12.34 9.14 -12.03
C LEU A 536 11.41 10.34 -11.85
N GLU A 537 11.75 11.31 -10.99
CA GLU A 537 11.01 12.57 -10.86
C GLU A 537 10.90 13.31 -12.20
N ALA A 538 12.02 13.46 -12.92
CA ALA A 538 12.05 14.12 -14.22
C ALA A 538 11.21 13.40 -15.28
N TRP A 539 11.35 12.07 -15.39
CA TRP A 539 10.58 11.28 -16.36
C TRP A 539 9.08 11.32 -16.06
N LEU A 540 8.70 11.23 -14.77
CA LEU A 540 7.30 11.32 -14.37
C LEU A 540 6.71 12.72 -14.62
N ALA A 541 7.50 13.79 -14.42
CA ALA A 541 7.09 15.15 -14.77
C ALA A 541 6.79 15.28 -16.27
N GLU A 542 7.69 14.76 -17.13
CA GLU A 542 7.51 14.83 -18.59
C GLU A 542 6.23 14.11 -19.06
N VAL A 543 6.04 12.85 -18.66
CA VAL A 543 4.90 12.03 -19.15
C VAL A 543 3.56 12.49 -18.61
N THR A 544 3.56 13.36 -17.59
CA THR A 544 2.34 13.95 -17.03
C THR A 544 2.12 15.39 -17.43
N GLY A 545 3.13 16.06 -18.02
CA GLY A 545 3.07 17.48 -18.38
C GLY A 545 3.13 18.41 -17.16
N TYR A 546 3.67 17.94 -16.05
CA TYR A 546 3.90 18.71 -14.83
C TYR A 546 5.35 19.19 -14.74
N ASP A 547 5.63 20.04 -13.75
CA ASP A 547 6.95 20.68 -13.58
C ASP A 547 7.76 20.03 -12.45
N ALA A 548 7.09 19.54 -11.39
CA ALA A 548 7.73 18.96 -10.21
C ALA A 548 7.02 17.67 -9.76
N VAL A 549 7.78 16.73 -9.20
CA VAL A 549 7.26 15.47 -8.65
C VAL A 549 7.86 15.21 -7.28
N SER A 550 7.03 14.83 -6.30
CA SER A 550 7.47 14.28 -5.02
C SER A 550 7.16 12.79 -4.96
N LEU A 551 8.19 11.97 -4.73
CA LEU A 551 8.08 10.51 -4.54
C LEU A 551 7.77 10.11 -3.09
N GLN A 552 7.60 11.07 -2.17
CA GLN A 552 7.36 10.79 -0.75
C GLN A 552 6.08 9.97 -0.49
N PRO A 553 4.91 10.24 -1.10
CA PRO A 553 3.69 9.55 -0.72
C PRO A 553 3.73 8.06 -1.09
N ASN A 554 3.55 7.20 -0.08
CA ASN A 554 3.69 5.73 -0.18
C ASN A 554 2.39 4.98 -0.54
N ALA A 555 1.39 5.67 -1.08
CA ALA A 555 0.17 5.09 -1.68
C ALA A 555 -0.56 6.14 -2.53
N GLY A 556 -1.43 5.72 -3.45
CA GLY A 556 -2.23 6.65 -4.25
C GLY A 556 -3.09 7.59 -3.40
N SER A 557 -3.73 7.06 -2.35
CA SER A 557 -4.48 7.86 -1.37
C SER A 557 -3.62 8.89 -0.63
N GLN A 558 -2.33 8.60 -0.39
CA GLN A 558 -1.42 9.58 0.17
C GLN A 558 -1.00 10.64 -0.85
N GLY A 559 -0.92 10.29 -2.14
CA GLY A 559 -0.70 11.23 -3.22
C GLY A 559 -1.88 12.18 -3.43
N GLU A 560 -3.11 11.69 -3.33
CA GLU A 560 -4.32 12.53 -3.26
C GLU A 560 -4.25 13.53 -2.11
N LEU A 561 -4.00 13.02 -0.92
CA LEU A 561 -3.90 13.84 0.27
C LEU A 561 -2.79 14.89 0.16
N ALA A 562 -1.60 14.50 -0.34
CA ALA A 562 -0.50 15.40 -0.58
C ALA A 562 -0.84 16.51 -1.57
N GLY A 563 -1.49 16.17 -2.69
CA GLY A 563 -1.90 17.16 -3.69
C GLY A 563 -2.94 18.14 -3.15
N LEU A 564 -3.91 17.66 -2.37
CA LEU A 564 -4.92 18.53 -1.74
C LEU A 564 -4.31 19.42 -0.65
N LEU A 565 -3.34 18.91 0.12
CA LEU A 565 -2.59 19.71 1.08
C LEU A 565 -1.72 20.76 0.39
N ALA A 566 -1.14 20.47 -0.78
CA ALA A 566 -0.44 21.44 -1.60
C ALA A 566 -1.37 22.54 -2.12
N ILE A 567 -2.56 22.19 -2.63
CA ILE A 567 -3.61 23.15 -3.02
C ILE A 567 -4.00 24.04 -1.84
N ARG A 568 -4.22 23.45 -0.66
CA ARG A 568 -4.53 24.19 0.57
C ARG A 568 -3.39 25.15 0.94
N GLY A 569 -2.15 24.68 0.91
CA GLY A 569 -0.96 25.49 1.15
C GLY A 569 -0.86 26.68 0.20
N TYR A 570 -1.15 26.46 -1.08
CA TYR A 570 -1.20 27.49 -2.10
C TYR A 570 -2.27 28.55 -1.82
N HIS A 571 -3.52 28.16 -1.53
CA HIS A 571 -4.57 29.11 -1.14
C HIS A 571 -4.20 29.90 0.12
N HIS A 572 -3.66 29.22 1.13
CA HIS A 572 -3.24 29.85 2.37
C HIS A 572 -2.12 30.87 2.17
N SER A 573 -1.16 30.58 1.28
CA SER A 573 -0.06 31.50 0.96
C SER A 573 -0.54 32.82 0.35
N ARG A 574 -1.75 32.84 -0.22
CA ARG A 574 -2.39 34.01 -0.83
C ARG A 574 -3.40 34.69 0.11
N GLY A 575 -3.58 34.16 1.33
CA GLY A 575 -4.55 34.66 2.31
C GLY A 575 -5.98 34.12 2.12
N ASP A 576 -6.19 33.18 1.19
CA ASP A 576 -7.50 32.60 0.88
C ASP A 576 -7.87 31.45 1.82
N LEU A 577 -7.80 31.68 3.14
CA LEU A 577 -8.05 30.68 4.18
C LEU A 577 -9.48 30.11 4.19
N HIS A 578 -10.41 30.78 3.50
CA HIS A 578 -11.82 30.42 3.41
C HIS A 578 -12.14 29.51 2.21
N ARG A 579 -11.17 29.25 1.32
CA ARG A 579 -11.32 28.34 0.19
C ARG A 579 -11.15 26.90 0.67
N ASP A 580 -12.26 26.27 1.04
CA ASP A 580 -12.31 24.93 1.61
C ASP A 580 -13.24 23.97 0.85
N VAL A 581 -13.93 24.39 -0.21
CA VAL A 581 -14.82 23.52 -1.00
C VAL A 581 -14.02 22.71 -2.01
N CYS A 582 -14.22 21.39 -1.99
CA CYS A 582 -13.72 20.45 -2.98
C CYS A 582 -14.89 19.84 -3.75
N LEU A 583 -14.97 20.13 -5.06
CA LEU A 583 -15.94 19.54 -5.96
C LEU A 583 -15.47 18.14 -6.36
N ILE A 584 -16.35 17.14 -6.26
CA ILE A 584 -16.01 15.74 -6.58
C ILE A 584 -17.17 15.10 -7.38
N PRO A 585 -16.96 14.62 -8.61
CA PRO A 585 -17.97 13.88 -9.36
C PRO A 585 -18.47 12.64 -8.62
N SER A 586 -19.75 12.28 -8.80
CA SER A 586 -20.32 11.08 -8.19
C SER A 586 -19.63 9.78 -8.64
N SER A 587 -19.02 9.78 -9.82
CA SER A 587 -18.26 8.65 -10.38
C SER A 587 -16.87 8.47 -9.73
N ALA A 588 -16.33 9.49 -9.06
CA ALA A 588 -14.98 9.46 -8.50
C ALA A 588 -14.80 8.32 -7.49
N HIS A 589 -13.57 7.83 -7.39
CA HIS A 589 -13.18 6.81 -6.43
C HIS A 589 -13.42 7.27 -4.99
N GLY A 590 -13.67 6.31 -4.09
CA GLY A 590 -14.04 6.62 -2.70
C GLY A 590 -12.93 7.30 -1.90
N THR A 591 -11.67 7.10 -2.32
CA THR A 591 -10.49 7.75 -1.74
C THR A 591 -10.54 9.27 -1.91
N ASN A 592 -10.99 9.80 -3.05
CA ASN A 592 -11.01 11.23 -3.35
C ASN A 592 -11.75 12.01 -2.25
N ALA A 593 -12.96 11.55 -1.91
CA ALA A 593 -13.80 12.19 -0.91
C ALA A 593 -13.22 12.05 0.51
N ALA A 594 -12.64 10.89 0.84
CA ALA A 594 -11.97 10.68 2.13
C ALA A 594 -10.71 11.57 2.27
N SER A 595 -9.89 11.64 1.22
CA SER A 595 -8.68 12.47 1.14
C SER A 595 -9.01 13.96 1.26
N ALA A 596 -10.09 14.44 0.65
CA ALA A 596 -10.55 15.82 0.77
C ALA A 596 -10.92 16.19 2.21
N VAL A 597 -11.70 15.35 2.91
CA VAL A 597 -12.01 15.56 4.32
C VAL A 597 -10.74 15.58 5.17
N LEU A 598 -9.81 14.66 4.90
CA LEU A 598 -8.52 14.56 5.58
C LEU A 598 -7.55 15.71 5.27
N ALA A 599 -7.80 16.49 4.21
CA ALA A 599 -7.10 17.73 3.88
C ALA A 599 -7.80 18.97 4.48
N GLY A 600 -8.88 18.79 5.25
CA GLY A 600 -9.65 19.87 5.86
C GLY A 600 -10.66 20.53 4.92
N MET A 601 -11.02 19.87 3.81
CA MET A 601 -11.96 20.40 2.81
C MET A 601 -13.38 19.87 3.00
N ARG A 602 -14.37 20.68 2.60
CA ARG A 602 -15.79 20.32 2.51
C ARG A 602 -16.09 19.77 1.13
N VAL A 603 -16.54 18.51 1.08
CA VAL A 603 -16.89 17.83 -0.17
C VAL A 603 -18.25 18.30 -0.68
N VAL A 604 -18.32 18.69 -1.94
CA VAL A 604 -19.55 18.96 -2.68
C VAL A 604 -19.59 18.05 -3.91
N VAL A 605 -20.58 17.14 -3.95
CA VAL A 605 -20.69 16.17 -5.04
C VAL A 605 -21.18 16.85 -6.30
N VAL A 606 -20.58 16.57 -7.45
CA VAL A 606 -21.05 16.97 -8.80
C VAL A 606 -21.72 15.77 -9.47
N ALA A 607 -22.84 15.99 -10.14
CA ALA A 607 -23.59 14.94 -10.83
C ALA A 607 -22.84 14.43 -12.08
N CYS A 608 -23.20 13.23 -12.52
CA CYS A 608 -22.85 12.72 -13.83
C CYS A 608 -24.10 12.69 -14.72
N ASP A 609 -23.93 12.88 -16.02
CA ASP A 609 -25.01 12.77 -17.01
C ASP A 609 -25.39 11.30 -17.29
N GLU A 610 -26.38 11.07 -18.16
CA GLU A 610 -26.83 9.72 -18.53
C GLU A 610 -25.75 8.89 -19.26
N ALA A 611 -24.78 9.55 -19.89
CA ALA A 611 -23.63 8.92 -20.55
C ALA A 611 -22.45 8.70 -19.58
N GLY A 612 -22.61 9.06 -18.30
CA GLY A 612 -21.60 8.87 -17.26
C GLY A 612 -20.51 9.94 -17.23
N ASN A 613 -20.61 11.01 -18.02
CA ASN A 613 -19.65 12.12 -17.98
C ASN A 613 -19.97 13.06 -16.82
N VAL A 614 -19.03 13.94 -16.44
CA VAL A 614 -19.33 15.01 -15.49
C VAL A 614 -20.41 15.95 -16.07
N ASP A 615 -21.48 16.21 -15.32
CA ASP A 615 -22.51 17.15 -15.75
C ASP A 615 -21.98 18.60 -15.66
N LEU A 616 -21.62 19.15 -16.82
CA LEU A 616 -21.07 20.50 -16.94
C LEU A 616 -22.04 21.59 -16.46
N SER A 617 -23.36 21.39 -16.56
CA SER A 617 -24.35 22.37 -16.11
C SER A 617 -24.42 22.39 -14.59
N ASP A 618 -24.47 21.22 -13.96
CA ASP A 618 -24.43 21.08 -12.50
C ASP A 618 -23.08 21.54 -11.92
N LEU A 619 -21.96 21.25 -12.61
CA LEU A 619 -20.64 21.76 -12.25
C LEU A 619 -20.65 23.30 -12.24
N ARG A 620 -21.08 23.95 -13.32
CA ARG A 620 -21.12 25.42 -13.40
C ARG A 620 -22.01 26.03 -12.31
N ALA A 621 -23.16 25.42 -12.02
CA ALA A 621 -24.03 25.86 -10.93
C ALA A 621 -23.36 25.76 -9.55
N LYS A 622 -22.60 24.69 -9.30
CA LYS A 622 -21.84 24.49 -8.05
C LYS A 622 -20.64 25.42 -7.95
N VAL A 623 -19.95 25.66 -9.05
CA VAL A 623 -18.88 26.66 -9.15
C VAL A 623 -19.42 28.04 -8.81
N GLU A 624 -20.55 28.45 -9.40
CA GLU A 624 -21.20 29.74 -9.10
C GLU A 624 -21.62 29.83 -7.62
N THR A 625 -22.24 28.78 -7.09
CA THR A 625 -22.70 28.71 -5.69
C THR A 625 -21.54 28.82 -4.70
N HIS A 626 -20.37 28.28 -5.05
CA HIS A 626 -19.23 28.16 -4.15
C HIS A 626 -18.03 29.02 -4.54
N ALA A 627 -18.16 29.95 -5.49
CA ALA A 627 -17.04 30.68 -6.12
C ALA A 627 -16.04 31.28 -5.12
N ASP A 628 -16.54 31.92 -4.05
CA ASP A 628 -15.70 32.51 -3.00
C ASP A 628 -14.98 31.45 -2.15
N SER A 629 -15.59 30.28 -1.95
CA SER A 629 -15.07 29.20 -1.10
C SER A 629 -14.43 28.04 -1.89
N LEU A 630 -14.37 28.13 -3.22
CA LEU A 630 -13.91 27.03 -4.08
C LEU A 630 -12.40 26.86 -3.95
N ALA A 631 -11.98 25.71 -3.43
CA ALA A 631 -10.58 25.34 -3.27
C ALA A 631 -10.11 24.46 -4.43
N ALA A 632 -10.86 23.40 -4.72
CA ALA A 632 -10.44 22.37 -5.66
C ALA A 632 -11.60 21.71 -6.40
N LEU A 633 -11.28 21.11 -7.55
CA LEU A 633 -12.03 20.04 -8.20
C LEU A 633 -11.16 18.79 -8.24
N MET A 634 -11.70 17.62 -7.88
CA MET A 634 -11.05 16.33 -8.14
C MET A 634 -11.76 15.61 -9.28
N ILE A 635 -11.07 15.33 -10.37
CA ILE A 635 -11.56 14.47 -11.47
C ILE A 635 -10.64 13.27 -11.64
N THR A 636 -11.12 12.22 -12.30
CA THR A 636 -10.29 11.11 -12.78
C THR A 636 -10.31 11.15 -14.30
N TYR A 637 -9.16 11.03 -14.95
CA TYR A 637 -9.09 11.04 -16.41
C TYR A 637 -8.19 9.92 -16.97
N PRO A 638 -8.66 9.11 -17.93
CA PRO A 638 -10.07 8.93 -18.31
C PRO A 638 -10.93 8.56 -17.09
N SER A 639 -12.23 8.81 -17.18
CA SER A 639 -13.11 8.66 -16.02
C SER A 639 -13.12 7.21 -15.52
N THR A 640 -13.60 6.99 -14.29
CA THR A 640 -13.79 5.64 -13.73
C THR A 640 -14.82 4.81 -14.51
N HIS A 641 -15.51 5.41 -15.48
CA HIS A 641 -16.38 4.70 -16.42
C HIS A 641 -15.62 4.12 -17.63
N GLY A 642 -14.31 4.35 -17.74
CA GLY A 642 -13.49 3.85 -18.85
C GLY A 642 -13.69 4.65 -20.15
N VAL A 643 -14.02 5.94 -20.07
CA VAL A 643 -14.28 6.79 -21.23
C VAL A 643 -13.49 8.10 -21.18
N TYR A 644 -13.09 8.59 -22.35
CA TYR A 644 -12.47 9.91 -22.51
C TYR A 644 -13.55 10.98 -22.59
N GLU A 645 -13.63 11.85 -21.57
CA GLU A 645 -14.60 12.97 -21.59
C GLU A 645 -14.11 14.08 -22.53
N HIS A 646 -15.00 14.60 -23.39
CA HIS A 646 -14.68 15.63 -24.38
C HIS A 646 -14.59 17.04 -23.76
N ASP A 647 -15.42 17.33 -22.75
CA ASP A 647 -15.55 18.66 -22.16
C ASP A 647 -14.53 18.94 -21.03
N VAL A 648 -13.46 18.12 -20.92
CA VAL A 648 -12.49 18.23 -19.82
C VAL A 648 -11.84 19.61 -19.73
N MET A 649 -11.56 20.25 -20.86
CA MET A 649 -10.99 21.61 -20.90
C MET A 649 -11.98 22.68 -20.39
N ASP A 650 -13.27 22.51 -20.67
CA ASP A 650 -14.32 23.41 -20.18
C ASP A 650 -14.54 23.22 -18.67
N ILE A 651 -14.45 21.97 -18.21
CA ILE A 651 -14.53 21.60 -16.79
C ILE A 651 -13.38 22.24 -15.99
N THR A 652 -12.13 22.06 -16.45
CA THR A 652 -10.96 22.60 -15.74
C THR A 652 -10.93 24.13 -15.83
N GLY A 653 -11.25 24.70 -16.99
CA GLY A 653 -11.37 26.15 -17.20
C GLY A 653 -12.38 26.80 -16.26
N ALA A 654 -13.58 26.24 -16.10
CA ALA A 654 -14.61 26.79 -15.22
C ALA A 654 -14.15 26.87 -13.75
N VAL A 655 -13.36 25.91 -13.29
CA VAL A 655 -12.82 25.89 -11.92
C VAL A 655 -11.72 26.93 -11.74
N HIS A 656 -10.82 27.05 -12.73
CA HIS A 656 -9.76 28.06 -12.73
C HIS A 656 -10.32 29.49 -12.77
N GLU A 657 -11.35 29.75 -13.59
CA GLU A 657 -12.03 31.05 -13.65
C GLU A 657 -12.61 31.50 -12.30
N ALA A 658 -13.05 30.55 -11.48
CA ALA A 658 -13.55 30.79 -10.12
C ALA A 658 -12.44 30.79 -9.03
N GLY A 659 -11.17 30.65 -9.43
CA GLY A 659 -10.01 30.70 -8.53
C GLY A 659 -9.70 29.38 -7.81
N GLY A 660 -10.37 28.28 -8.17
CA GLY A 660 -10.07 26.93 -7.68
C GLY A 660 -8.83 26.32 -8.35
N GLN A 661 -8.45 25.13 -7.90
CA GLN A 661 -7.38 24.31 -8.48
C GLN A 661 -7.93 22.97 -8.94
N VAL A 662 -7.30 22.33 -9.92
CA VAL A 662 -7.74 21.06 -10.49
C VAL A 662 -6.77 19.96 -10.07
N TYR A 663 -7.30 19.03 -9.29
CA TYR A 663 -6.66 17.77 -8.98
C TYR A 663 -7.13 16.70 -10.00
N VAL A 664 -6.20 16.07 -10.71
CA VAL A 664 -6.51 14.95 -11.60
C VAL A 664 -5.97 13.66 -10.99
N ASP A 665 -6.86 12.75 -10.61
CA ASP A 665 -6.53 11.40 -10.20
C ASP A 665 -5.92 10.63 -11.37
N GLY A 666 -4.63 10.30 -11.24
CA GLY A 666 -3.83 9.66 -12.27
C GLY A 666 -3.80 8.15 -12.22
N ALA A 667 -4.72 7.50 -11.48
CA ALA A 667 -4.84 6.05 -11.46
C ALA A 667 -5.02 5.43 -12.85
N ASN A 668 -5.62 6.17 -13.79
CA ASN A 668 -5.93 5.73 -15.15
C ASN A 668 -4.90 6.22 -16.20
N LEU A 669 -3.69 6.62 -15.78
CA LEU A 669 -2.64 7.09 -16.70
C LEU A 669 -2.22 6.05 -17.76
N ASN A 670 -2.48 4.76 -17.54
CA ASN A 670 -2.18 3.71 -18.53
C ASN A 670 -2.88 3.93 -19.88
N ALA A 671 -3.96 4.72 -19.91
CA ALA A 671 -4.70 5.07 -21.11
C ALA A 671 -4.15 6.29 -21.87
N LEU A 672 -3.18 7.04 -21.32
CA LEU A 672 -2.81 8.35 -21.87
C LEU A 672 -1.32 8.49 -22.22
N LEU A 673 -0.42 7.62 -21.74
CA LEU A 673 1.03 7.82 -21.91
C LEU A 673 1.38 7.98 -23.40
N GLY A 674 1.98 9.13 -23.72
CA GLY A 674 2.37 9.48 -25.08
C GLY A 674 1.25 10.00 -25.99
N PHE A 675 -0.01 10.07 -25.52
CA PHE A 675 -1.17 10.59 -26.27
C PHE A 675 -1.77 11.85 -25.66
N ALA A 676 -1.83 11.94 -24.32
CA ALA A 676 -2.28 13.13 -23.61
C ALA A 676 -1.57 13.25 -22.25
N ARG A 677 -1.56 14.45 -21.67
CA ARG A 677 -0.87 14.74 -20.39
C ARG A 677 -1.80 15.50 -19.45
N PHE A 678 -1.85 15.10 -18.18
CA PHE A 678 -2.72 15.73 -17.17
C PHE A 678 -2.49 17.23 -17.01
N GLY A 679 -1.23 17.66 -17.03
CA GLY A 679 -0.89 19.08 -16.93
C GLY A 679 -1.29 19.90 -18.15
N ASP A 680 -1.54 19.28 -19.31
CA ASP A 680 -1.95 20.00 -20.53
C ASP A 680 -3.47 20.15 -20.61
N LEU A 681 -4.23 19.25 -19.99
CA LEU A 681 -5.70 19.31 -19.93
C LEU A 681 -6.25 20.19 -18.79
N GLY A 682 -5.39 21.02 -18.19
CA GLY A 682 -5.73 21.94 -17.10
C GLY A 682 -5.57 21.36 -15.69
N GLY A 683 -4.92 20.20 -15.53
CA GLY A 683 -4.53 19.71 -14.22
C GLY A 683 -3.45 20.59 -13.57
N ASP A 684 -3.62 20.92 -12.29
CA ASP A 684 -2.61 21.61 -11.49
C ASP A 684 -1.75 20.61 -10.69
N VAL A 685 -2.34 19.49 -10.28
CA VAL A 685 -1.68 18.44 -9.51
C VAL A 685 -2.35 17.08 -9.73
N SER A 686 -1.56 16.01 -9.73
CA SER A 686 -2.02 14.63 -9.82
C SER A 686 -1.21 13.73 -8.93
N HIS A 687 -1.83 12.68 -8.40
CA HIS A 687 -1.06 11.50 -8.01
C HIS A 687 -0.96 10.52 -9.17
N LEU A 688 0.07 9.66 -9.13
CA LEU A 688 0.19 8.49 -10.00
C LEU A 688 0.17 7.22 -9.17
N ASN A 689 -0.27 6.09 -9.71
CA ASN A 689 -0.08 4.79 -9.07
C ASN A 689 1.06 4.02 -9.73
N LEU A 690 2.26 4.05 -9.13
CA LEU A 690 3.38 3.26 -9.66
C LEU A 690 3.11 1.75 -9.64
N HIS A 691 2.26 1.30 -8.71
CA HIS A 691 1.78 -0.07 -8.55
C HIS A 691 0.60 -0.44 -9.46
N LYS A 692 0.30 0.43 -10.43
CA LYS A 692 -0.63 0.17 -11.53
C LYS A 692 0.12 0.41 -12.84
N THR A 693 0.29 1.67 -13.21
CA THR A 693 0.82 2.08 -14.51
C THR A 693 2.31 1.75 -14.69
N PHE A 694 3.11 1.76 -13.62
CA PHE A 694 4.57 1.66 -13.69
C PHE A 694 5.14 0.40 -12.99
N ALA A 695 4.39 -0.71 -13.09
CA ALA A 695 4.84 -2.08 -12.85
C ALA A 695 5.28 -2.46 -11.43
N ILE A 696 5.16 -1.59 -10.41
CA ILE A 696 5.32 -2.05 -9.01
C ILE A 696 4.27 -3.14 -8.73
N PRO A 697 4.66 -4.28 -8.12
CA PRO A 697 3.74 -5.40 -7.90
C PRO A 697 2.64 -5.06 -6.90
N HIS A 698 1.45 -5.58 -7.17
CA HIS A 698 0.24 -5.36 -6.37
C HIS A 698 0.31 -5.95 -4.95
N GLY A 699 1.15 -6.96 -4.71
CA GLY A 699 1.54 -7.45 -3.39
C GLY A 699 0.42 -8.06 -2.54
N GLY A 700 -0.68 -8.51 -3.16
CA GLY A 700 -1.89 -8.95 -2.46
C GLY A 700 -2.71 -7.81 -1.84
N GLY A 701 -2.40 -6.55 -2.17
CA GLY A 701 -2.99 -5.34 -1.60
C GLY A 701 -1.98 -4.32 -1.06
N GLY A 702 -0.74 -4.35 -1.54
CA GLY A 702 0.37 -3.49 -1.11
C GLY A 702 1.71 -4.22 -1.13
N PRO A 703 2.82 -3.59 -1.55
CA PRO A 703 3.06 -2.15 -1.41
C PRO A 703 2.54 -1.27 -2.56
N GLY A 704 2.50 0.03 -2.32
CA GLY A 704 2.33 1.04 -3.36
C GLY A 704 3.32 2.20 -3.21
N VAL A 705 3.44 2.99 -4.26
CA VAL A 705 3.99 4.35 -4.25
C VAL A 705 3.03 5.23 -5.04
N GLY A 706 2.73 6.41 -4.49
CA GLY A 706 1.77 7.35 -5.03
C GLY A 706 2.38 8.73 -5.28
N PRO A 707 3.37 8.89 -6.18
CA PRO A 707 4.02 10.17 -6.38
C PRO A 707 3.00 11.25 -6.72
N VAL A 708 3.25 12.45 -6.20
CA VAL A 708 2.43 13.63 -6.51
C VAL A 708 3.21 14.54 -7.46
N ALA A 709 2.65 14.75 -8.65
CA ALA A 709 3.19 15.59 -9.70
C ALA A 709 2.38 16.89 -9.78
N ALA A 710 3.02 18.03 -9.91
CA ALA A 710 2.33 19.32 -9.87
C ALA A 710 2.96 20.38 -10.79
N LYS A 711 2.15 21.37 -11.16
CA LYS A 711 2.60 22.58 -11.84
C LYS A 711 3.48 23.43 -10.92
N ALA A 712 4.31 24.26 -11.53
CA ALA A 712 5.35 25.03 -10.84
C ALA A 712 4.84 25.89 -9.67
N HIS A 713 3.62 26.44 -9.75
CA HIS A 713 3.06 27.26 -8.66
C HIS A 713 2.65 26.46 -7.42
N LEU A 714 2.44 25.14 -7.56
CA LEU A 714 2.18 24.24 -6.42
C LEU A 714 3.45 23.56 -5.88
N ALA A 715 4.55 23.57 -6.64
CA ALA A 715 5.80 22.92 -6.26
C ALA A 715 6.30 23.29 -4.85
N PRO A 716 6.30 24.56 -4.40
CA PRO A 716 6.72 24.91 -3.03
C PRO A 716 5.89 24.27 -1.92
N PHE A 717 4.67 23.81 -2.22
CA PHE A 717 3.75 23.22 -1.24
C PHE A 717 3.69 21.69 -1.31
N LEU A 718 4.48 21.07 -2.20
CA LEU A 718 4.62 19.62 -2.22
C LEU A 718 5.27 19.09 -0.93
N PRO A 719 5.09 17.81 -0.58
CA PRO A 719 5.59 17.27 0.67
C PRO A 719 7.12 17.29 0.74
N SER A 720 7.64 17.82 1.84
CA SER A 720 9.04 17.81 2.25
C SER A 720 9.22 16.94 3.50
N HIS A 721 10.45 16.79 3.97
CA HIS A 721 10.74 16.02 5.19
C HIS A 721 11.88 16.68 5.98
N PRO A 722 11.79 16.84 7.32
CA PRO A 722 12.81 17.51 8.13
C PRO A 722 14.18 16.80 8.13
N MET A 723 14.21 15.53 7.70
CA MET A 723 15.41 14.71 7.60
C MET A 723 15.74 14.28 6.17
N ALA A 724 15.23 14.99 5.16
CA ALA A 724 15.60 14.74 3.76
C ALA A 724 17.09 15.03 3.51
N GLN A 725 17.73 14.22 2.66
CA GLN A 725 19.16 14.37 2.33
C GLN A 725 19.45 15.60 1.45
N ARG A 726 18.46 16.10 0.72
CA ARG A 726 18.55 17.31 -0.11
C ARG A 726 17.21 18.03 -0.10
N ALA A 727 17.25 19.35 -0.29
CA ALA A 727 16.06 20.18 -0.42
C ALA A 727 15.62 20.36 -1.89
N GLU A 728 16.59 20.30 -2.81
CA GLU A 728 16.35 20.44 -4.26
C GLU A 728 15.94 19.10 -4.88
N HIS A 729 14.88 19.14 -5.68
CA HIS A 729 14.35 18.03 -6.49
C HIS A 729 14.62 18.28 -7.98
N ALA A 730 14.24 17.33 -8.84
CA ALA A 730 14.35 17.50 -10.30
C ALA A 730 13.77 18.84 -10.77
N GLY A 731 14.43 19.49 -11.72
CA GLY A 731 14.06 20.82 -12.21
C GLY A 731 14.48 22.00 -11.31
N GLY A 732 15.18 21.74 -10.18
CA GLY A 732 15.64 22.77 -9.24
C GLY A 732 14.54 23.29 -8.31
N HIS A 733 13.45 22.53 -8.16
CA HIS A 733 12.36 22.88 -7.25
C HIS A 733 12.71 22.55 -5.80
N VAL A 734 12.26 23.38 -4.86
CA VAL A 734 12.37 23.17 -3.41
C VAL A 734 10.97 23.02 -2.84
N PHE A 735 10.77 22.02 -1.99
CA PHE A 735 9.49 21.71 -1.36
C PHE A 735 9.52 22.12 0.11
N ASP A 736 8.52 22.89 0.54
CA ASP A 736 8.34 23.38 1.91
C ASP A 736 7.07 22.82 2.58
N GLY A 737 6.28 21.99 1.88
CA GLY A 737 5.13 21.31 2.46
C GLY A 737 5.53 20.33 3.57
N GLY A 738 4.62 20.06 4.51
CA GLY A 738 4.91 19.09 5.58
C GLY A 738 4.91 17.64 5.10
N PRO A 739 5.49 16.71 5.87
CA PRO A 739 5.58 15.31 5.47
C PRO A 739 4.22 14.61 5.49
N VAL A 740 4.04 13.68 4.57
CA VAL A 740 2.88 12.77 4.47
C VAL A 740 3.23 11.29 4.66
N SER A 741 4.52 10.96 4.74
CA SER A 741 5.03 9.62 5.02
C SER A 741 6.21 9.68 6.00
N ALA A 742 6.49 8.57 6.69
CA ALA A 742 7.53 8.52 7.74
C ALA A 742 8.96 8.72 7.21
N ALA A 743 9.22 8.37 5.96
CA ALA A 743 10.52 8.49 5.32
C ALA A 743 10.50 9.55 4.19
N PRO A 744 11.64 10.22 3.89
CA PRO A 744 11.67 11.34 2.95
C PRO A 744 11.21 10.98 1.54
N TYR A 745 11.46 9.74 1.12
CA TYR A 745 11.14 9.21 -0.21
C TYR A 745 10.19 8.01 -0.13
N GLY A 746 9.41 7.90 0.95
CA GLY A 746 8.45 6.81 1.15
C GLY A 746 9.11 5.42 1.07
N SER A 747 8.57 4.57 0.20
CA SER A 747 9.06 3.20 -0.03
C SER A 747 10.15 3.16 -1.10
N ALA A 748 11.33 3.72 -0.81
CA ALA A 748 12.35 3.97 -1.82
C ALA A 748 12.92 2.70 -2.49
N SER A 749 12.98 1.54 -1.81
CA SER A 749 13.59 0.33 -2.38
C SER A 749 12.79 -0.34 -3.50
N ILE A 750 11.57 0.10 -3.76
CA ILE A 750 10.74 -0.39 -4.88
C ILE A 750 10.67 0.61 -6.06
N LEU A 751 11.26 1.80 -5.92
CA LEU A 751 11.44 2.74 -7.03
C LEU A 751 12.29 2.19 -8.20
N PRO A 752 13.32 1.33 -7.98
CA PRO A 752 14.04 0.70 -9.08
C PRO A 752 13.16 -0.06 -10.08
N ILE A 753 11.98 -0.55 -9.66
CA ILE A 753 11.04 -1.27 -10.51
C ILE A 753 10.50 -0.34 -11.60
N SER A 754 9.89 0.79 -11.19
CA SER A 754 9.36 1.77 -12.13
C SER A 754 10.45 2.47 -12.94
N TRP A 755 11.63 2.68 -12.33
CA TRP A 755 12.78 3.19 -13.05
C TRP A 755 13.19 2.24 -14.19
N ALA A 756 13.29 0.94 -13.91
CA ALA A 756 13.63 -0.07 -14.91
C ALA A 756 12.56 -0.17 -16.01
N TYR A 757 11.29 -0.15 -15.65
CA TYR A 757 10.18 -0.15 -16.61
C TYR A 757 10.29 1.03 -17.60
N VAL A 758 10.38 2.27 -17.09
CA VAL A 758 10.51 3.46 -17.94
C VAL A 758 11.78 3.40 -18.79
N ARG A 759 12.91 3.00 -18.20
CA ARG A 759 14.20 2.91 -18.88
C ARG A 759 14.21 1.87 -20.00
N MET A 760 13.57 0.72 -19.82
CA MET A 760 13.50 -0.37 -20.80
C MET A 760 12.41 -0.17 -21.85
N MET A 761 11.35 0.56 -21.52
CA MET A 761 10.30 0.91 -22.49
C MET A 761 10.71 2.09 -23.36
N GLY A 762 11.36 3.11 -22.80
CA GLY A 762 11.54 4.41 -23.45
C GLY A 762 10.19 5.08 -23.75
N ALA A 763 10.22 6.31 -24.28
CA ALA A 763 8.98 7.04 -24.62
C ALA A 763 8.11 6.27 -25.64
N ASP A 764 8.72 5.70 -26.68
CA ASP A 764 8.01 4.95 -27.73
C ASP A 764 7.34 3.68 -27.18
N GLY A 765 8.03 2.95 -26.29
CA GLY A 765 7.47 1.74 -25.70
C GLY A 765 6.32 2.04 -24.76
N LEU A 766 6.42 3.12 -23.97
CA LEU A 766 5.32 3.56 -23.11
C LEU A 766 4.09 3.93 -23.95
N ARG A 767 4.28 4.65 -25.06
CA ARG A 767 3.19 4.95 -26.01
C ARG A 767 2.58 3.68 -26.61
N GLN A 768 3.39 2.72 -27.05
CA GLN A 768 2.91 1.45 -27.59
C GLN A 768 2.15 0.60 -26.57
N ALA A 769 2.61 0.59 -25.31
CA ALA A 769 1.91 -0.09 -24.22
C ALA A 769 0.52 0.49 -23.99
N THR A 770 0.40 1.83 -23.90
CA THR A 770 -0.91 2.49 -23.80
C THR A 770 -1.81 2.16 -24.99
N ALA A 771 -1.29 2.19 -26.21
CA ALA A 771 -2.06 1.89 -27.41
C ALA A 771 -2.58 0.43 -27.41
N ALA A 772 -1.74 -0.52 -27.00
CA ALA A 772 -2.10 -1.92 -26.86
C ALA A 772 -3.14 -2.16 -25.75
N ALA A 773 -3.06 -1.44 -24.62
CA ALA A 773 -4.05 -1.53 -23.55
C ALA A 773 -5.44 -1.05 -24.01
N VAL A 774 -5.50 0.08 -24.74
CA VAL A 774 -6.75 0.58 -25.34
C VAL A 774 -7.31 -0.40 -26.37
N LEU A 775 -6.45 -0.98 -27.21
CA LEU A 775 -6.83 -2.01 -28.18
C LEU A 775 -7.44 -3.24 -27.49
N ALA A 776 -6.79 -3.75 -26.45
CA ALA A 776 -7.25 -4.92 -25.71
C ALA A 776 -8.62 -4.70 -25.06
N ALA A 777 -8.82 -3.55 -24.41
CA ALA A 777 -10.10 -3.20 -23.79
C ALA A 777 -11.24 -3.09 -24.81
N ASN A 778 -10.99 -2.41 -25.94
CA ASN A 778 -11.97 -2.27 -27.01
C ASN A 778 -12.28 -3.62 -27.68
N TYR A 779 -11.28 -4.47 -27.87
CA TYR A 779 -11.48 -5.83 -28.39
C TYR A 779 -12.40 -6.65 -27.48
N VAL A 780 -12.13 -6.66 -26.17
CA VAL A 780 -12.97 -7.37 -25.18
C VAL A 780 -14.39 -6.79 -25.16
N ALA A 781 -14.53 -5.46 -25.13
CA ALA A 781 -15.82 -4.79 -25.16
C ALA A 781 -16.64 -5.19 -26.40
N ARG A 782 -16.04 -5.11 -27.59
CA ARG A 782 -16.68 -5.47 -28.87
C ARG A 782 -17.09 -6.95 -28.92
N ARG A 783 -16.26 -7.85 -28.40
CA ARG A 783 -16.56 -9.29 -28.39
C ARG A 783 -17.69 -9.65 -27.43
N LEU A 784 -17.92 -8.84 -26.39
CA LEU A 784 -18.92 -9.11 -25.35
C LEU A 784 -20.20 -8.29 -25.49
N GLU A 785 -20.23 -7.21 -26.29
CA GLU A 785 -21.36 -6.28 -26.40
C GLU A 785 -22.72 -6.95 -26.72
N GLY A 786 -22.70 -8.02 -27.51
CA GLY A 786 -23.91 -8.79 -27.87
C GLY A 786 -24.44 -9.70 -26.75
N HIS A 787 -23.66 -9.90 -25.69
CA HIS A 787 -23.97 -10.78 -24.55
C HIS A 787 -24.16 -9.99 -23.25
N TYR A 788 -23.39 -8.92 -23.07
CA TYR A 788 -23.47 -8.00 -21.95
C TYR A 788 -23.32 -6.57 -22.51
N PRO A 789 -24.34 -5.71 -22.36
CA PRO A 789 -24.23 -4.34 -22.85
C PRO A 789 -23.01 -3.63 -22.26
N VAL A 790 -22.26 -2.92 -23.10
CA VAL A 790 -21.22 -1.99 -22.65
C VAL A 790 -21.93 -0.73 -22.17
N LEU A 791 -21.79 -0.41 -20.88
CA LEU A 791 -22.62 0.61 -20.23
C LEU A 791 -22.30 2.03 -20.70
N TYR A 792 -21.02 2.33 -20.89
CA TYR A 792 -20.52 3.64 -21.31
C TYR A 792 -19.51 3.47 -22.43
N ALA A 793 -19.58 4.36 -23.43
CA ALA A 793 -18.64 4.45 -24.53
C ALA A 793 -18.53 5.91 -24.96
N GLY A 794 -17.32 6.32 -25.34
CA GLY A 794 -17.04 7.64 -25.89
C GLY A 794 -17.33 7.71 -27.40
N GLU A 795 -16.67 8.66 -28.07
CA GLU A 795 -16.80 8.85 -29.51
C GLU A 795 -16.48 7.56 -30.30
N GLY A 796 -17.24 7.33 -31.38
CA GLY A 796 -17.10 6.14 -32.19
C GLY A 796 -17.49 4.82 -31.50
N GLY A 797 -18.12 4.88 -30.32
CA GLY A 797 -18.47 3.70 -29.52
C GLY A 797 -17.24 3.01 -28.92
N LEU A 798 -16.18 3.76 -28.66
CA LEU A 798 -14.92 3.27 -28.13
C LEU A 798 -14.81 3.51 -26.61
N VAL A 799 -14.09 2.62 -25.95
CA VAL A 799 -13.68 2.76 -24.54
C VAL A 799 -12.20 3.15 -24.46
N ALA A 800 -11.73 3.51 -23.28
CA ALA A 800 -10.32 3.76 -22.99
C ALA A 800 -9.57 2.42 -22.78
N HIS A 801 -8.86 2.27 -21.65
CA HIS A 801 -8.13 1.06 -21.27
C HIS A 801 -8.98 0.04 -20.48
N GLU A 802 -10.24 0.37 -20.20
CA GLU A 802 -11.18 -0.48 -19.46
C GLU A 802 -12.62 -0.27 -19.94
N CYS A 803 -13.50 -1.25 -19.70
CA CYS A 803 -14.93 -1.14 -20.02
C CYS A 803 -15.83 -1.65 -18.89
N ILE A 804 -17.08 -1.17 -18.86
CA ILE A 804 -18.10 -1.64 -17.91
C ILE A 804 -19.13 -2.51 -18.64
N LEU A 805 -19.25 -3.76 -18.21
CA LEU A 805 -20.27 -4.70 -18.65
C LEU A 805 -21.49 -4.62 -17.71
N ASP A 806 -22.66 -4.32 -18.27
CA ASP A 806 -23.90 -4.20 -17.51
C ASP A 806 -24.59 -5.56 -17.33
N LEU A 807 -24.56 -6.09 -16.10
CA LEU A 807 -25.20 -7.34 -15.74
C LEU A 807 -26.60 -7.13 -15.13
N ARG A 808 -27.06 -5.89 -14.95
CA ARG A 808 -28.41 -5.62 -14.38
C ARG A 808 -29.53 -6.20 -15.26
N PRO A 809 -29.49 -6.07 -16.60
CA PRO A 809 -30.48 -6.72 -17.48
C PRO A 809 -30.44 -8.25 -17.37
N LEU A 810 -29.25 -8.85 -17.18
CA LEU A 810 -29.13 -10.29 -16.95
C LEU A 810 -29.87 -10.70 -15.68
N LYS A 811 -29.65 -9.98 -14.58
CA LYS A 811 -30.31 -10.24 -13.31
C LYS A 811 -31.83 -10.11 -13.40
N GLU A 812 -32.32 -9.07 -14.07
CA GLU A 812 -33.76 -8.88 -14.28
C GLU A 812 -34.39 -10.01 -15.09
N ALA A 813 -33.70 -10.50 -16.12
CA ALA A 813 -34.21 -11.55 -17.01
C ALA A 813 -34.11 -12.96 -16.40
N THR A 814 -33.05 -13.24 -15.64
CA THR A 814 -32.65 -14.62 -15.27
C THR A 814 -32.62 -14.87 -13.75
N GLY A 815 -32.58 -13.81 -12.94
CA GLY A 815 -32.31 -13.88 -11.50
C GLY A 815 -30.82 -14.01 -11.12
N ILE A 816 -29.94 -14.29 -12.08
CA ILE A 816 -28.49 -14.45 -11.84
C ILE A 816 -27.83 -13.11 -11.54
N THR A 817 -27.06 -13.06 -10.47
CA THR A 817 -26.44 -11.83 -9.97
C THR A 817 -25.01 -11.66 -10.47
N VAL A 818 -24.46 -10.45 -10.30
CA VAL A 818 -23.03 -10.17 -10.53
C VAL A 818 -22.13 -11.07 -9.68
N ASP A 819 -22.53 -11.38 -8.44
CA ASP A 819 -21.77 -12.27 -7.55
C ASP A 819 -21.75 -13.70 -8.11
N ASP A 820 -22.86 -14.19 -8.66
CA ASP A 820 -22.93 -15.52 -9.27
C ASP A 820 -21.97 -15.63 -10.46
N VAL A 821 -21.96 -14.62 -11.35
CA VAL A 821 -21.03 -14.57 -12.49
C VAL A 821 -19.57 -14.51 -12.00
N ALA A 822 -19.28 -13.66 -11.02
CA ALA A 822 -17.93 -13.52 -10.47
C ALA A 822 -17.42 -14.81 -9.84
N LYS A 823 -18.27 -15.51 -9.07
CA LYS A 823 -17.92 -16.81 -8.50
C LYS A 823 -17.80 -17.88 -9.55
N ARG A 824 -18.61 -17.83 -10.60
CA ARG A 824 -18.55 -18.80 -11.70
C ARG A 824 -17.27 -18.67 -12.53
N LEU A 825 -16.75 -17.45 -12.73
CA LEU A 825 -15.46 -17.23 -13.40
C LEU A 825 -14.29 -18.00 -12.77
N ILE A 826 -14.34 -18.25 -11.45
CA ILE A 826 -13.35 -19.09 -10.75
C ILE A 826 -13.29 -20.51 -11.35
N ASP A 827 -14.45 -21.09 -11.68
CA ASP A 827 -14.51 -22.43 -12.26
C ASP A 827 -13.97 -22.47 -13.69
N TYR A 828 -14.03 -21.34 -14.40
CA TYR A 828 -13.40 -21.11 -15.71
C TYR A 828 -11.91 -20.76 -15.60
N GLY A 829 -11.37 -20.64 -14.39
CA GLY A 829 -9.97 -20.36 -14.14
C GLY A 829 -9.60 -18.88 -14.27
N PHE A 830 -10.49 -17.97 -13.87
CA PHE A 830 -10.25 -16.53 -13.81
C PHE A 830 -10.55 -15.95 -12.43
N HIS A 831 -9.78 -14.93 -12.06
CA HIS A 831 -10.23 -13.97 -11.06
C HIS A 831 -11.31 -13.06 -11.69
N ALA A 832 -12.34 -12.69 -10.93
CA ALA A 832 -13.37 -11.78 -11.43
C ALA A 832 -12.81 -10.37 -11.72
N PRO A 833 -13.39 -9.64 -12.70
CA PRO A 833 -13.16 -8.21 -12.86
C PRO A 833 -13.62 -7.41 -11.61
N THR A 834 -13.40 -6.09 -11.64
CA THR A 834 -13.85 -5.21 -10.54
C THR A 834 -15.36 -5.23 -10.46
N MET A 835 -15.91 -5.52 -9.28
CA MET A 835 -17.35 -5.77 -9.10
C MET A 835 -18.06 -4.58 -8.47
N SER A 836 -19.22 -4.23 -9.02
CA SER A 836 -20.16 -3.26 -8.45
C SER A 836 -19.58 -1.86 -8.15
N PHE A 837 -18.49 -1.50 -8.83
CA PHE A 837 -17.88 -0.18 -8.80
C PHE A 837 -17.39 0.16 -10.22
N PRO A 838 -17.59 1.40 -10.70
CA PRO A 838 -18.29 2.51 -10.03
C PRO A 838 -19.82 2.37 -10.01
N VAL A 839 -20.39 1.44 -10.79
CA VAL A 839 -21.84 1.20 -10.86
C VAL A 839 -22.21 -0.11 -10.17
N ALA A 840 -23.19 -0.06 -9.27
CA ALA A 840 -23.65 -1.27 -8.57
C ALA A 840 -24.26 -2.30 -9.54
N GLY A 841 -23.88 -3.56 -9.38
CA GLY A 841 -24.41 -4.67 -10.21
C GLY A 841 -23.73 -4.86 -11.57
N THR A 842 -22.59 -4.20 -11.82
CA THR A 842 -21.81 -4.33 -13.06
C THR A 842 -20.43 -4.97 -12.83
N LEU A 843 -19.74 -5.30 -13.92
CA LEU A 843 -18.33 -5.69 -13.91
C LEU A 843 -17.51 -4.69 -14.71
N MET A 844 -16.40 -4.21 -14.15
CA MET A 844 -15.44 -3.33 -14.83
C MET A 844 -14.17 -4.11 -15.16
N VAL A 845 -13.86 -4.18 -16.45
CA VAL A 845 -12.88 -5.08 -17.06
C VAL A 845 -11.72 -4.26 -17.63
N GLU A 846 -10.51 -4.50 -17.12
CA GLU A 846 -9.27 -3.89 -17.62
C GLU A 846 -8.26 -5.00 -17.92
N PRO A 847 -8.04 -5.35 -19.20
CA PRO A 847 -7.13 -6.44 -19.57
C PRO A 847 -5.64 -6.06 -19.51
N THR A 848 -5.31 -4.77 -19.64
CA THR A 848 -3.95 -4.25 -19.84
C THR A 848 -3.30 -4.65 -21.16
N GLU A 849 -2.10 -4.12 -21.41
CA GLU A 849 -1.28 -4.42 -22.59
C GLU A 849 -0.53 -5.75 -22.51
N SER A 850 -0.40 -6.34 -21.31
CA SER A 850 0.50 -7.46 -21.06
C SER A 850 -0.08 -8.83 -21.38
N GLU A 851 -1.40 -8.92 -21.53
CA GLU A 851 -2.09 -10.16 -21.85
C GLU A 851 -2.07 -10.44 -23.34
N ASP A 852 -1.85 -11.71 -23.71
CA ASP A 852 -1.86 -12.12 -25.11
C ASP A 852 -3.29 -12.34 -25.63
N LEU A 853 -3.46 -12.42 -26.95
CA LEU A 853 -4.77 -12.58 -27.57
C LEU A 853 -5.48 -13.87 -27.14
N ALA A 854 -4.73 -14.94 -26.86
CA ALA A 854 -5.32 -16.22 -26.47
C ALA A 854 -5.94 -16.13 -25.07
N GLU A 855 -5.31 -15.40 -24.14
CA GLU A 855 -5.86 -15.17 -22.80
C GLU A 855 -7.08 -14.25 -22.84
N LEU A 856 -7.07 -13.20 -23.68
CA LEU A 856 -8.24 -12.35 -23.92
C LEU A 856 -9.42 -13.16 -24.48
N ASP A 857 -9.16 -14.02 -25.46
CA ASP A 857 -10.19 -14.90 -26.05
C ASP A 857 -10.72 -15.92 -25.03
N ARG A 858 -9.87 -16.49 -24.17
CA ARG A 858 -10.31 -17.39 -23.09
C ARG A 858 -11.27 -16.70 -22.13
N PHE A 859 -11.01 -15.44 -21.76
CA PHE A 859 -11.90 -14.67 -20.89
C PHE A 859 -13.23 -14.36 -21.59
N VAL A 860 -13.18 -13.95 -22.87
CA VAL A 860 -14.37 -13.71 -23.69
C VAL A 860 -15.22 -14.99 -23.80
N GLU A 861 -14.61 -16.13 -24.11
CA GLU A 861 -15.29 -17.43 -24.17
C GLU A 861 -15.94 -17.80 -22.84
N ALA A 862 -15.24 -17.58 -21.72
CA ALA A 862 -15.80 -17.83 -20.38
C ALA A 862 -17.04 -16.98 -20.11
N MET A 863 -16.97 -15.68 -20.39
CA MET A 863 -18.10 -14.75 -20.20
C MET A 863 -19.30 -15.11 -21.09
N ILE A 864 -19.07 -15.48 -22.35
CA ILE A 864 -20.12 -15.93 -23.28
C ILE A 864 -20.74 -17.25 -22.82
N ALA A 865 -19.92 -18.21 -22.36
CA ALA A 865 -20.43 -19.47 -21.85
C ALA A 865 -21.28 -19.27 -20.59
N ILE A 866 -20.83 -18.41 -19.66
CA ILE A 866 -21.59 -18.00 -18.47
C ILE A 866 -22.92 -17.34 -18.86
N ARG A 867 -22.96 -16.56 -19.94
CA ARG A 867 -24.21 -15.98 -20.45
C ARG A 867 -25.19 -17.08 -20.86
N GLY A 868 -24.70 -18.08 -21.59
CA GLY A 868 -25.48 -19.26 -21.98
C GLY A 868 -25.99 -20.06 -20.77
N GLU A 869 -25.18 -20.18 -19.72
CA GLU A 869 -25.60 -20.82 -18.46
C GLU A 869 -26.76 -20.06 -17.79
N ALA A 870 -26.72 -18.72 -17.79
CA ALA A 870 -27.80 -17.90 -17.24
C ALA A 870 -29.07 -17.97 -18.09
N ASP A 871 -28.95 -18.00 -19.42
CA ASP A 871 -30.08 -18.19 -20.32
C ASP A 871 -30.74 -19.58 -20.11
N ALA A 872 -29.96 -20.63 -19.82
CA ALA A 872 -30.49 -21.95 -19.47
C ALA A 872 -31.29 -21.95 -18.14
N VAL A 873 -30.88 -21.15 -17.16
CA VAL A 873 -31.66 -20.92 -15.93
C VAL A 873 -32.98 -20.21 -16.25
N ALA A 874 -32.96 -19.16 -17.07
CA ALA A 874 -34.17 -18.44 -17.49
C ALA A 874 -35.14 -19.31 -18.30
N ALA A 875 -34.62 -20.22 -19.12
CA ALA A 875 -35.41 -21.20 -19.86
C ALA A 875 -35.99 -22.33 -18.99
N GLY A 876 -35.58 -22.42 -17.71
CA GLY A 876 -36.02 -23.45 -16.77
C GLY A 876 -35.36 -24.82 -16.98
N GLU A 877 -34.26 -24.89 -17.74
CA GLU A 877 -33.46 -26.11 -17.91
C GLU A 877 -32.74 -26.48 -16.61
N TRP A 878 -32.29 -25.47 -15.87
CA TRP A 878 -31.80 -25.61 -14.50
C TRP A 878 -32.67 -24.83 -13.51
N PRO A 879 -32.92 -25.37 -12.31
CA PRO A 879 -33.57 -24.65 -11.22
C PRO A 879 -32.84 -23.34 -10.87
N ALA A 880 -33.61 -22.29 -10.58
CA ALA A 880 -33.07 -20.99 -10.20
C ALA A 880 -32.16 -21.02 -8.95
N ASN A 881 -32.40 -21.97 -8.05
CA ASN A 881 -31.66 -22.14 -6.80
C ASN A 881 -30.68 -23.31 -6.80
N ASP A 882 -30.54 -24.04 -7.92
CA ASP A 882 -29.61 -25.17 -8.03
C ASP A 882 -29.09 -25.31 -9.47
N ASN A 883 -28.03 -24.55 -9.77
CA ASN A 883 -27.41 -24.45 -11.08
C ASN A 883 -25.91 -24.14 -10.91
N PRO A 884 -25.09 -24.24 -11.97
CA PRO A 884 -23.64 -24.01 -11.85
C PRO A 884 -23.29 -22.62 -11.33
N LEU A 885 -24.06 -21.58 -11.67
CA LEU A 885 -23.79 -20.19 -11.31
C LEU A 885 -23.99 -19.93 -9.81
N VAL A 886 -25.12 -20.36 -9.25
CA VAL A 886 -25.44 -20.12 -7.82
C VAL A 886 -24.64 -21.00 -6.87
N ASN A 887 -24.18 -22.17 -7.35
CA ASN A 887 -23.40 -23.11 -6.56
C ASN A 887 -21.88 -22.91 -6.66
N ALA A 888 -21.43 -22.05 -7.59
CA ALA A 888 -20.03 -21.69 -7.76
C ALA A 888 -19.49 -20.89 -6.55
N PRO A 889 -18.19 -21.03 -6.24
CA PRO A 889 -17.21 -21.87 -6.93
C PRO A 889 -17.25 -23.34 -6.47
N HIS A 890 -16.80 -24.25 -7.33
CA HIS A 890 -16.80 -25.69 -7.08
C HIS A 890 -15.42 -26.17 -6.61
N SER A 891 -15.28 -26.38 -5.29
CA SER A 891 -14.07 -26.93 -4.66
C SER A 891 -13.88 -28.41 -5.00
N ALA A 892 -12.64 -28.91 -4.91
CA ALA A 892 -12.35 -30.33 -5.08
C ALA A 892 -13.16 -31.21 -4.12
N ALA A 893 -13.27 -30.79 -2.85
CA ALA A 893 -14.05 -31.49 -1.83
C ALA A 893 -15.53 -31.59 -2.19
N SER A 894 -16.12 -30.55 -2.80
CA SER A 894 -17.53 -30.56 -3.21
C SER A 894 -17.83 -31.55 -4.35
N VAL A 895 -16.83 -31.97 -5.12
CA VAL A 895 -17.01 -32.80 -6.32
C VAL A 895 -16.67 -34.26 -6.11
N ILE A 896 -15.76 -34.58 -5.19
CA ILE A 896 -15.35 -35.97 -4.88
C ILE A 896 -16.34 -36.72 -3.98
N THR A 897 -17.53 -36.18 -3.75
CA THR A 897 -18.60 -36.83 -2.97
C THR A 897 -19.08 -38.11 -3.68
N SER A 898 -19.66 -39.05 -2.94
CA SER A 898 -20.22 -40.27 -3.56
C SER A 898 -21.49 -39.98 -4.37
N GLU A 899 -22.33 -39.07 -3.87
CA GLU A 899 -23.58 -38.65 -4.50
C GLU A 899 -23.44 -37.23 -5.05
N TRP A 900 -23.90 -37.01 -6.28
CA TRP A 900 -23.95 -35.70 -6.94
C TRP A 900 -25.42 -35.33 -7.18
N ALA A 901 -26.01 -34.62 -6.22
CA ALA A 901 -27.42 -34.27 -6.20
C ALA A 901 -27.71 -32.93 -6.90
N HIS A 902 -26.99 -32.64 -7.99
CA HIS A 902 -27.19 -31.43 -8.78
C HIS A 902 -27.75 -31.79 -10.18
N PRO A 903 -28.57 -30.92 -10.80
CA PRO A 903 -29.21 -31.16 -12.10
C PRO A 903 -28.27 -30.92 -13.30
N TYR A 904 -26.99 -30.66 -13.05
CA TYR A 904 -25.93 -30.48 -14.04
C TYR A 904 -24.78 -31.43 -13.73
N PRO A 905 -24.01 -31.90 -14.73
CA PRO A 905 -22.94 -32.86 -14.51
C PRO A 905 -21.72 -32.21 -13.85
N ARG A 906 -20.87 -33.03 -13.22
CA ARG A 906 -19.63 -32.57 -12.57
C ARG A 906 -18.69 -31.89 -13.56
N GLU A 907 -18.64 -32.40 -14.78
CA GLU A 907 -17.84 -31.86 -15.87
C GLU A 907 -18.22 -30.41 -16.16
N THR A 908 -19.51 -30.08 -16.23
CA THR A 908 -19.98 -28.70 -16.33
C THR A 908 -19.54 -27.87 -15.12
N ALA A 909 -19.57 -28.44 -13.92
CA ALA A 909 -19.20 -27.73 -12.70
C ALA A 909 -17.72 -27.28 -12.70
N VAL A 910 -16.78 -28.18 -13.02
CA VAL A 910 -15.33 -27.92 -12.82
C VAL A 910 -14.50 -27.87 -14.09
N TYR A 911 -15.00 -28.34 -15.22
CA TYR A 911 -14.35 -28.27 -16.53
C TYR A 911 -15.30 -27.71 -17.59
N PRO A 912 -15.89 -26.50 -17.37
CA PRO A 912 -16.87 -25.94 -18.30
C PRO A 912 -16.30 -25.68 -19.71
N VAL A 913 -14.96 -25.62 -19.84
CA VAL A 913 -14.25 -25.58 -21.12
C VAL A 913 -13.14 -26.64 -21.15
N PRO A 914 -12.90 -27.33 -22.29
CA PRO A 914 -11.87 -28.37 -22.37
C PRO A 914 -10.45 -27.89 -22.09
N GLY A 915 -10.15 -26.62 -22.38
CA GLY A 915 -8.79 -26.05 -22.28
C GLY A 915 -8.19 -26.06 -20.88
N ILE A 916 -9.00 -26.03 -19.82
CA ILE A 916 -8.50 -25.89 -18.44
C ILE A 916 -8.14 -27.21 -17.75
N VAL A 917 -8.41 -28.37 -18.36
CA VAL A 917 -8.23 -29.68 -17.70
C VAL A 917 -6.78 -29.89 -17.22
N ARG A 918 -5.79 -29.42 -17.97
CA ARG A 918 -4.37 -29.60 -17.64
C ARG A 918 -3.82 -28.59 -16.63
N THR A 919 -4.48 -27.44 -16.49
CA THR A 919 -4.01 -26.29 -15.71
C THR A 919 -5.03 -25.86 -14.65
N LYS A 920 -5.98 -26.75 -14.30
CA LYS A 920 -7.09 -26.46 -13.40
C LYS A 920 -6.59 -25.91 -12.07
N TYR A 921 -7.03 -24.70 -11.77
CA TYR A 921 -6.99 -24.15 -10.42
C TYR A 921 -8.20 -24.66 -9.64
N TRP A 922 -7.97 -25.11 -8.41
CA TRP A 922 -9.02 -25.59 -7.51
C TRP A 922 -9.24 -24.56 -6.40
N PRO A 923 -10.44 -23.96 -6.30
CA PRO A 923 -10.74 -23.06 -5.19
C PRO A 923 -10.71 -23.86 -3.87
N PRO A 924 -9.94 -23.41 -2.86
CA PRO A 924 -9.79 -24.12 -1.58
C PRO A 924 -11.09 -24.21 -0.76
N VAL A 925 -12.02 -23.30 -0.96
CA VAL A 925 -13.29 -23.22 -0.21
C VAL A 925 -14.47 -22.98 -1.16
N ARG A 926 -15.69 -23.28 -0.71
CA ARG A 926 -16.91 -22.89 -1.45
C ARG A 926 -17.20 -21.39 -1.24
N ARG A 927 -18.30 -20.91 -1.82
CA ARG A 927 -18.78 -19.53 -1.69
C ARG A 927 -18.86 -19.12 -0.22
N ILE A 928 -18.31 -17.96 0.12
CA ILE A 928 -18.23 -17.47 1.49
C ILE A 928 -19.52 -16.76 1.93
N ASP A 929 -19.99 -17.02 3.15
CA ASP A 929 -21.06 -16.25 3.78
C ASP A 929 -20.48 -14.94 4.36
N ASN A 930 -20.66 -13.85 3.62
CA ASN A 930 -20.22 -12.54 4.09
C ASN A 930 -20.96 -12.12 5.37
N ALA A 931 -22.29 -12.25 5.40
CA ALA A 931 -23.10 -11.71 6.50
C ALA A 931 -22.86 -12.45 7.83
N TYR A 932 -22.54 -13.75 7.79
CA TYR A 932 -22.17 -14.51 8.98
C TYR A 932 -20.90 -13.94 9.66
N GLY A 933 -19.83 -13.70 8.89
CA GLY A 933 -18.56 -13.20 9.43
C GLY A 933 -18.67 -11.81 10.07
N ASP A 934 -19.51 -10.93 9.51
CA ASP A 934 -19.73 -9.60 10.10
C ASP A 934 -20.58 -9.65 11.39
N ARG A 935 -21.45 -10.66 11.54
CA ARG A 935 -22.22 -10.90 12.78
C ARG A 935 -21.40 -11.64 13.85
N ASN A 936 -20.45 -12.47 13.45
CA ASN A 936 -19.62 -13.31 14.31
C ASN A 936 -18.15 -12.93 14.15
N LEU A 937 -17.81 -11.70 14.54
CA LEU A 937 -16.50 -11.13 14.28
C LEU A 937 -15.40 -11.87 15.06
N VAL A 938 -14.56 -12.62 14.33
CA VAL A 938 -13.36 -13.27 14.85
C VAL A 938 -12.18 -12.88 13.95
N CYS A 939 -11.22 -12.13 14.51
CA CYS A 939 -10.12 -11.50 13.75
C CYS A 939 -8.72 -11.98 14.15
N ALA A 940 -8.63 -13.15 14.77
CA ALA A 940 -7.41 -13.85 15.12
C ALA A 940 -7.50 -15.31 14.65
N CYS A 941 -6.38 -16.04 14.65
CA CYS A 941 -6.34 -17.46 14.29
C CYS A 941 -7.39 -18.23 15.13
N PRO A 942 -8.35 -18.91 14.49
CA PRO A 942 -9.30 -19.73 15.23
C PRO A 942 -8.59 -20.98 15.78
N PRO A 943 -9.11 -21.62 16.84
CA PRO A 943 -8.55 -22.86 17.37
C PRO A 943 -8.41 -23.93 16.29
N ILE A 944 -7.40 -24.81 16.39
CA ILE A 944 -7.17 -25.89 15.40
C ILE A 944 -8.43 -26.74 15.19
N GLU A 945 -9.19 -26.98 16.26
CA GLU A 945 -10.40 -27.80 16.24
C GLU A 945 -11.47 -27.24 15.29
N ALA A 946 -11.38 -25.96 14.90
CA ALA A 946 -12.25 -25.38 13.90
C ALA A 946 -12.02 -25.96 12.49
N PHE A 947 -10.81 -26.45 12.19
CA PHE A 947 -10.43 -27.00 10.87
C PHE A 947 -10.31 -28.53 10.85
N ALA A 948 -10.74 -29.21 11.92
CA ALA A 948 -10.56 -30.65 12.14
C ALA A 948 -11.68 -31.52 11.55
#